data_AF-A0A961JVP1-F1
#
_entry.id   AF-A0A961JVP1-F1
#
_cell.length_a   1.000
_cell.length_b   1.000
_cell.length_c   1.000
_cell.angle_alpha   90.00
_cell.angle_beta   90.00
_cell.angle_gamma   90.00
#
_symmetry.space_group_name_H-M   'P 1'
#
loop_
_entity.id
_entity.type
_entity.pdbx_description
1 polymer ?
#
loop_
_entity_poly.entity_id
_entity_poly.type
_entity_poly.pdbx_seq_one_letter_code
_entity_poly.pdbx_strand_id
1 'polypeptide(L)'
;MKTLDVITIGRCSVDLYGGQVGGRLEDMGSFEKYIGGSPTNIACGTSRLGLRTGVITGVGDEHMGRFILEELAREGVDTRGVRVDPERLTALVLLGIRDETQFPLIFYRENCADMGLSEADIDEDFIAGARAVVATGTHLSHPRTEAAVLKALALARKHGARTALDIDYRPNLWGLAGHGAGESRFVASAAVTEKLQAHLPLFDLIVGTEEEFHIAGGMTDTVAALRAVREVSDAVLVCKRGAAGAVAFEGAIPPSLDAGERGPGFPIDVFNVLGAGDGFFSGLLKGWMEDAPWPRALEYANACGAFAVSRHGCTPAYPSAAELEFFLARGVRRPDLRNDPELAQLHWSTTRRGHWPALRVFAFDHRAQFDEMEGASPAKIGAFKALCLKAAREVQEGRPGYGILCDNRLGRQALHAASGSGLWIGRPCEDPGSRPLAFEPELGLDCGGLSEWAKENVVKVLCFCHPEDAPELRACQEREVRRLWEAARRNRLEFLLEIIPSKVGPCDETTVATLIGQFYAAGIYPDWWKLEPMTTRAAWKNTIAAIEAHDPHTRGIVVLGLDAPEAELGASFSVAAGFPLVKGFAVGRTIFGSVARAWMRGDLDDTLAVAEMAERFRRLCGIWDGARAAAAAQEELA
;
A
#
# COMPACT_ATOMS: atom_id res chain seq x y z
N MET A 1 21.85 15.92 -14.49
CA MET A 1 21.38 14.55 -14.81
C MET A 1 19.94 14.43 -14.32
N LYS A 2 19.02 13.89 -15.11
CA LYS A 2 17.61 13.74 -14.69
C LYS A 2 17.50 12.63 -13.64
N THR A 3 16.92 12.93 -12.48
CA THR A 3 16.74 12.00 -11.35
C THR A 3 15.30 11.52 -11.20
N LEU A 4 14.35 12.19 -11.84
CA LEU A 4 12.93 11.81 -11.87
C LEU A 4 12.51 11.55 -13.31
N ASP A 5 11.66 10.56 -13.50
CA ASP A 5 11.03 10.27 -14.78
C ASP A 5 9.88 11.25 -15.03
N VAL A 6 9.02 11.45 -14.02
CA VAL A 6 7.82 12.29 -14.16
C VAL A 6 7.63 13.16 -12.92
N ILE A 7 7.36 14.45 -13.12
CA ILE A 7 6.72 15.29 -12.10
C ILE A 7 5.28 15.55 -12.53
N THR A 8 4.31 15.25 -11.68
CA THR A 8 2.94 15.73 -11.88
C THR A 8 2.72 17.04 -11.14
N ILE A 9 1.85 17.91 -11.65
CA ILE A 9 1.45 19.14 -10.98
C ILE A 9 -0.06 19.24 -10.94
N GLY A 10 -0.60 19.46 -9.74
CA GLY A 10 -1.95 19.97 -9.60
C GLY A 10 -2.66 19.55 -8.31
N ARG A 11 -3.89 19.05 -8.47
CA ARG A 11 -4.81 18.74 -7.37
C ARG A 11 -4.35 17.57 -6.48
N CYS A 12 -4.54 17.76 -5.17
CA CYS A 12 -4.44 16.73 -4.16
C CYS A 12 -5.67 16.78 -3.24
N SER A 13 -6.19 15.62 -2.84
CA SER A 13 -7.29 15.50 -1.87
C SER A 13 -7.17 14.23 -1.05
N VAL A 14 -7.92 14.17 0.05
CA VAL A 14 -8.31 12.91 0.68
C VAL A 14 -9.68 12.50 0.17
N ASP A 15 -9.74 11.33 -0.44
CA ASP A 15 -10.97 10.76 -0.97
C ASP A 15 -11.56 9.81 0.08
N LEU A 16 -12.80 10.07 0.45
CA LEU A 16 -13.59 9.28 1.40
C LEU A 16 -14.65 8.50 0.60
N TYR A 17 -14.33 7.24 0.30
CA TYR A 17 -15.18 6.34 -0.48
C TYR A 17 -16.20 5.62 0.41
N GLY A 18 -17.48 5.78 0.11
CA GLY A 18 -18.57 5.10 0.82
C GLY A 18 -18.46 3.58 0.72
N GLY A 19 -18.50 2.90 1.87
CA GLY A 19 -18.31 1.44 1.94
C GLY A 19 -19.52 0.60 1.48
N GLN A 20 -20.72 1.18 1.47
CA GLN A 20 -21.97 0.49 1.13
C GLN A 20 -22.32 0.65 -0.37
N VAL A 21 -21.59 -0.06 -1.23
CA VAL A 21 -21.80 -0.07 -2.69
C VAL A 21 -23.27 -0.31 -3.06
N GLY A 22 -23.79 0.45 -4.02
CA GLY A 22 -25.21 0.44 -4.41
C GLY A 22 -26.07 1.43 -3.61
N GLY A 23 -25.59 1.92 -2.47
CA GLY A 23 -26.29 2.88 -1.61
C GLY A 23 -26.32 4.30 -2.21
N ARG A 24 -27.20 5.15 -1.67
CA ARG A 24 -27.11 6.60 -1.92
C ARG A 24 -26.00 7.19 -1.04
N LEU A 25 -25.38 8.28 -1.47
CA LEU A 25 -24.30 8.90 -0.70
C LEU A 25 -24.77 9.35 0.69
N GLU A 26 -26.04 9.75 0.81
CA GLU A 26 -26.73 10.13 2.04
C GLU A 26 -26.91 8.98 3.04
N ASP A 27 -26.91 7.73 2.55
CA ASP A 27 -27.11 6.53 3.37
C ASP A 27 -25.79 5.83 3.74
N MET A 28 -24.64 6.38 3.34
CA MET A 28 -23.33 5.79 3.62
C MET A 28 -23.01 5.91 5.13
N GLY A 29 -22.84 4.77 5.78
CA GLY A 29 -22.54 4.69 7.22
C GLY A 29 -21.04 4.68 7.54
N SER A 30 -20.20 4.45 6.53
CA SER A 30 -18.74 4.35 6.70
C SER A 30 -18.03 4.76 5.42
N PHE A 31 -16.82 5.30 5.57
CA PHE A 31 -15.97 5.71 4.46
C PHE A 31 -14.57 5.14 4.60
N GLU A 32 -14.05 4.62 3.50
CA GLU A 32 -12.65 4.26 3.35
C GLU A 32 -11.85 5.46 2.88
N LYS A 33 -10.68 5.68 3.48
CA LYS A 33 -9.85 6.87 3.26
C LYS A 33 -8.69 6.56 2.32
N TYR A 34 -8.56 7.33 1.23
CA TYR A 34 -7.49 7.19 0.24
C TYR A 34 -6.86 8.54 -0.15
N ILE A 35 -5.69 8.48 -0.79
CA ILE A 35 -5.18 9.59 -1.61
C ILE A 35 -6.14 9.80 -2.79
N GLY A 36 -6.40 11.06 -3.10
CA GLY A 36 -7.12 11.51 -4.28
C GLY A 36 -6.48 12.70 -4.99
N GLY A 37 -7.17 13.16 -6.03
CA GLY A 37 -6.68 14.20 -6.94
C GLY A 37 -5.90 13.61 -8.10
N SER A 38 -6.33 13.91 -9.33
CA SER A 38 -5.79 13.31 -10.56
C SER A 38 -4.25 13.28 -10.66
N PRO A 39 -3.51 14.39 -10.52
CA PRO A 39 -2.05 14.35 -10.63
C PRO A 39 -1.39 13.56 -9.49
N THR A 40 -2.01 13.53 -8.31
CA THR A 40 -1.51 12.76 -7.17
C THR A 40 -1.74 11.25 -7.40
N ASN A 41 -2.91 10.86 -7.90
CA ASN A 41 -3.20 9.49 -8.32
C ASN A 41 -2.23 9.02 -9.42
N ILE A 42 -1.98 9.85 -10.44
CA ILE A 42 -1.05 9.55 -11.53
C ILE A 42 0.37 9.36 -10.98
N ALA A 43 0.85 10.23 -10.08
CA ALA A 43 2.18 10.10 -9.48
C ALA A 43 2.35 8.77 -8.73
N CYS A 44 1.36 8.38 -7.91
CA CYS A 44 1.37 7.12 -7.18
C CYS A 44 1.29 5.90 -8.11
N GLY A 45 0.34 5.90 -9.05
CA GLY A 45 0.18 4.81 -10.01
C GLY A 45 1.43 4.59 -10.85
N THR A 46 2.04 5.67 -11.31
CA THR A 46 3.27 5.64 -12.11
C THR A 46 4.47 5.16 -11.28
N SER A 47 4.54 5.53 -9.99
CA SER A 47 5.57 5.03 -9.06
C SER A 47 5.49 3.52 -8.86
N ARG A 48 4.27 2.97 -8.68
CA ARG A 48 4.04 1.52 -8.56
C ARG A 48 4.50 0.72 -9.79
N LEU A 49 4.54 1.37 -10.96
CA LEU A 49 5.01 0.79 -12.21
C LEU A 49 6.54 0.86 -12.40
N GLY A 50 7.27 1.35 -11.39
CA GLY A 50 8.74 1.34 -11.33
C GLY A 50 9.41 2.64 -11.81
N LEU A 51 8.65 3.68 -12.13
CA LEU A 51 9.20 4.98 -12.51
C LEU A 51 9.44 5.85 -11.26
N ARG A 52 10.44 6.73 -11.31
CA ARG A 52 10.71 7.69 -10.24
C ARG A 52 9.84 8.92 -10.43
N THR A 53 8.85 9.12 -9.57
CA THR A 53 7.91 10.24 -9.70
C THR A 53 8.05 11.27 -8.59
N GLY A 54 7.63 12.49 -8.87
CA GLY A 54 7.39 13.54 -7.88
C GLY A 54 6.06 14.24 -8.15
N VAL A 55 5.56 14.97 -7.16
CA VAL A 55 4.32 15.75 -7.30
C VAL A 55 4.50 17.18 -6.77
N ILE A 56 3.98 18.14 -7.51
CA ILE A 56 3.84 19.55 -7.10
C ILE A 56 2.39 19.81 -6.73
N THR A 57 2.14 20.08 -5.45
CA THR A 57 0.79 20.33 -4.91
C THR A 57 0.86 21.03 -3.55
N GLY A 58 -0.29 21.23 -2.90
CA GLY A 58 -0.39 21.77 -1.54
C GLY A 58 -1.26 20.92 -0.64
N VAL A 59 -0.84 20.74 0.61
CA VAL A 59 -1.58 20.09 1.70
C VAL A 59 -1.65 21.00 2.92
N GLY A 60 -2.62 20.81 3.81
CA GLY A 60 -2.71 21.59 5.05
C GLY A 60 -1.74 21.10 6.12
N ASP A 61 -1.40 21.96 7.10
CA ASP A 61 -0.68 21.57 8.33
C ASP A 61 -1.61 20.88 9.34
N GLU A 62 -2.28 19.81 8.90
CA GLU A 62 -3.21 19.04 9.70
C GLU A 62 -3.11 17.54 9.41
N HIS A 63 -3.99 16.73 9.98
CA HIS A 63 -3.88 15.27 9.96
C HIS A 63 -4.05 14.68 8.55
N MET A 64 -4.90 15.26 7.71
CA MET A 64 -5.10 14.85 6.32
C MET A 64 -3.88 15.21 5.46
N GLY A 65 -3.25 16.35 5.69
CA GLY A 65 -2.01 16.71 5.01
C GLY A 65 -0.84 15.82 5.40
N ARG A 66 -0.68 15.52 6.70
CA ARG A 66 0.28 14.50 7.17
C ARG A 66 0.00 13.13 6.57
N PHE A 67 -1.28 12.72 6.51
CA PHE A 67 -1.67 11.47 5.86
C PHE A 67 -1.23 11.43 4.39
N ILE A 68 -1.48 12.48 3.60
CA ILE A 68 -1.04 12.54 2.21
C ILE A 68 0.48 12.43 2.10
N LEU A 69 1.23 13.20 2.88
CA LEU A 69 2.70 13.17 2.85
C LEU A 69 3.25 11.78 3.18
N GLU A 70 2.72 11.15 4.23
CA GLU A 70 3.12 9.80 4.62
C GLU A 70 2.76 8.75 3.58
N GLU A 71 1.57 8.85 2.96
CA GLU A 71 1.17 7.92 1.92
C GLU A 71 1.97 8.12 0.62
N LEU A 72 2.25 9.35 0.21
CA LEU A 72 3.15 9.63 -0.93
C LEU A 72 4.53 9.03 -0.72
N ALA A 73 5.10 9.19 0.49
CA ALA A 73 6.37 8.56 0.84
C ALA A 73 6.28 7.03 0.81
N ARG A 74 5.17 6.43 1.28
CA ARG A 74 4.93 4.98 1.22
C ARG A 74 4.80 4.47 -0.23
N GLU A 75 4.22 5.26 -1.12
CA GLU A 75 4.10 4.96 -2.55
C GLU A 75 5.39 5.28 -3.33
N GLY A 76 6.43 5.80 -2.67
CA GLY A 76 7.72 6.10 -3.30
C GLY A 76 7.74 7.40 -4.13
N VAL A 77 6.75 8.27 -3.96
CA VAL A 77 6.66 9.56 -4.66
C VAL A 77 7.51 10.61 -3.94
N ASP A 78 8.31 11.34 -4.70
CA ASP A 78 9.11 12.46 -4.19
C ASP A 78 8.21 13.64 -3.78
N THR A 79 8.26 13.97 -2.49
CA THR A 79 7.40 14.98 -1.86
C THR A 79 8.04 16.37 -1.76
N ARG A 80 9.22 16.61 -2.35
CA ARG A 80 9.88 17.93 -2.31
C ARG A 80 9.03 19.06 -2.90
N GLY A 81 8.16 18.74 -3.86
CA GLY A 81 7.20 19.69 -4.45
C GLY A 81 5.90 19.86 -3.67
N VAL A 82 5.72 19.21 -2.52
CA VAL A 82 4.49 19.28 -1.72
C VAL A 82 4.62 20.39 -0.67
N ARG A 83 3.88 21.48 -0.87
CA ARG A 83 3.83 22.58 0.08
C ARG A 83 2.89 22.26 1.25
N VAL A 84 3.36 22.47 2.47
CA VAL A 84 2.52 22.46 3.68
C VAL A 84 2.01 23.88 3.93
N ASP A 85 0.70 24.05 3.88
CA ASP A 85 0.00 25.32 4.06
C ASP A 85 -0.62 25.39 5.48
N PRO A 86 -0.12 26.25 6.38
CA PRO A 86 -0.71 26.40 7.72
C PRO A 86 -2.04 27.18 7.70
N GLU A 87 -2.40 27.84 6.61
CA GLU A 87 -3.60 28.67 6.51
C GLU A 87 -4.80 27.95 5.88
N ARG A 88 -4.55 26.88 5.11
CA ARG A 88 -5.59 26.16 4.34
C ARG A 88 -5.63 24.68 4.70
N LEU A 89 -6.84 24.13 4.73
CA LEU A 89 -7.05 22.69 4.93
C LEU A 89 -6.72 21.91 3.65
N THR A 90 -6.32 20.64 3.82
CA THR A 90 -6.28 19.66 2.73
C THR A 90 -7.69 19.44 2.18
N ALA A 91 -7.84 19.35 0.85
CA ALA A 91 -9.14 19.13 0.22
C ALA A 91 -9.71 17.74 0.56
N LEU A 92 -11.03 17.66 0.69
CA LEU A 92 -11.75 16.39 0.86
C LEU A 92 -12.68 16.14 -0.31
N VAL A 93 -12.86 14.88 -0.66
CA VAL A 93 -13.93 14.44 -1.56
C VAL A 93 -14.74 13.37 -0.86
N LEU A 94 -16.06 13.58 -0.75
CA LEU A 94 -17.00 12.53 -0.34
C LEU A 94 -17.56 11.89 -1.60
N LEU A 95 -17.52 10.57 -1.69
CA LEU A 95 -17.95 9.88 -2.90
C LEU A 95 -18.48 8.47 -2.64
N GLY A 96 -19.34 8.00 -3.53
CA GLY A 96 -19.93 6.66 -3.46
C GLY A 96 -19.96 5.98 -4.82
N ILE A 97 -20.18 4.66 -4.81
CA ILE A 97 -20.44 3.85 -5.99
C ILE A 97 -21.92 3.50 -5.97
N ARG A 98 -22.73 4.15 -6.81
CA ARG A 98 -24.17 3.92 -6.89
C ARG A 98 -24.48 2.76 -7.81
N ASP A 99 -23.87 2.73 -8.98
CA ASP A 99 -23.92 1.64 -9.94
C ASP A 99 -22.74 1.75 -10.93
N GLU A 100 -22.80 1.01 -12.04
CA GLU A 100 -21.77 0.97 -13.08
C GLU A 100 -21.57 2.31 -13.82
N THR A 101 -22.54 3.22 -13.71
CA THR A 101 -22.59 4.49 -14.45
C THR A 101 -22.70 5.73 -13.55
N GLN A 102 -23.20 5.58 -12.33
CA GLN A 102 -23.43 6.66 -11.37
C GLN A 102 -22.47 6.61 -10.19
N PHE A 103 -21.80 7.74 -9.94
CA PHE A 103 -20.72 7.87 -8.97
C PHE A 103 -20.84 9.22 -8.28
N PRO A 104 -21.79 9.39 -7.34
CA PRO A 104 -21.99 10.67 -6.69
C PRO A 104 -20.72 11.08 -5.96
N LEU A 105 -20.28 12.32 -6.19
CA LEU A 105 -19.14 12.90 -5.49
C LEU A 105 -19.32 14.39 -5.21
N ILE A 106 -18.78 14.84 -4.07
CA ILE A 106 -18.84 16.21 -3.59
C ILE A 106 -17.43 16.66 -3.24
N PHE A 107 -17.00 17.78 -3.82
CA PHE A 107 -15.68 18.37 -3.58
C PHE A 107 -15.75 19.44 -2.47
N TYR A 108 -15.07 19.21 -1.36
CA TYR A 108 -14.78 20.23 -0.35
C TYR A 108 -13.40 20.82 -0.65
N ARG A 109 -13.37 21.76 -1.60
CA ARG A 109 -12.11 22.23 -2.21
C ARG A 109 -11.97 23.74 -2.47
N GLU A 110 -12.99 24.55 -2.22
CA GLU A 110 -13.00 25.97 -2.65
C GLU A 110 -11.77 26.79 -2.21
N ASN A 111 -11.34 26.68 -0.95
CA ASN A 111 -10.14 27.35 -0.41
C ASN A 111 -9.17 26.37 0.27
N CYS A 112 -8.85 25.27 -0.42
CA CYS A 112 -7.93 24.26 0.08
C CYS A 112 -6.47 24.52 -0.31
N ALA A 113 -5.54 23.83 0.35
CA ALA A 113 -4.10 24.07 0.22
C ALA A 113 -3.59 23.92 -1.23
N ASP A 114 -4.15 22.99 -2.02
CA ASP A 114 -3.77 22.80 -3.42
C ASP A 114 -4.22 23.97 -4.32
N MET A 115 -5.31 24.66 -3.97
CA MET A 115 -5.76 25.91 -4.60
C MET A 115 -4.96 27.15 -4.15
N GLY A 116 -4.14 26.99 -3.11
CA GLY A 116 -3.18 27.99 -2.64
C GLY A 116 -1.89 28.02 -3.46
N LEU A 117 -1.64 27.00 -4.31
CA LEU A 117 -0.42 26.88 -5.11
C LEU A 117 -0.24 28.09 -6.04
N SER A 118 0.99 28.60 -6.12
CA SER A 118 1.39 29.78 -6.87
C SER A 118 2.74 29.57 -7.56
N GLU A 119 3.16 30.55 -8.35
CA GLU A 119 4.48 30.56 -8.98
C GLU A 119 5.64 30.49 -7.98
N ALA A 120 5.47 31.02 -6.76
CA ALA A 120 6.51 31.00 -5.73
C ALA A 120 6.83 29.57 -5.26
N ASP A 121 5.89 28.64 -5.44
CA ASP A 121 5.99 27.26 -5.00
C ASP A 121 6.65 26.35 -6.05
N ILE A 122 6.96 26.90 -7.24
CA ILE A 122 7.62 26.18 -8.32
C ILE A 122 9.13 26.35 -8.20
N ASP A 123 9.77 25.30 -7.67
CA ASP A 123 11.22 25.15 -7.61
C ASP A 123 11.79 24.73 -8.98
N GLU A 124 12.70 25.54 -9.51
CA GLU A 124 13.36 25.29 -10.79
C GLU A 124 14.26 24.06 -10.76
N ASP A 125 15.00 23.83 -9.68
CA ASP A 125 15.94 22.70 -9.58
C ASP A 125 15.18 21.36 -9.53
N PHE A 126 14.00 21.36 -8.89
CA PHE A 126 13.12 20.20 -8.87
C PHE A 126 12.63 19.85 -10.28
N ILE A 127 12.13 20.84 -11.02
CA ILE A 127 11.69 20.68 -12.42
C ILE A 127 12.85 20.25 -13.33
N ALA A 128 14.03 20.85 -13.15
CA ALA A 128 15.22 20.52 -13.92
C ALA A 128 15.63 19.04 -13.77
N GLY A 129 15.29 18.42 -12.64
CA GLY A 129 15.52 17.01 -12.34
C GLY A 129 14.62 16.01 -13.09
N ALA A 130 13.53 16.45 -13.73
CA ALA A 130 12.55 15.56 -14.35
C ALA A 130 12.69 15.38 -15.87
N ARG A 131 12.40 14.18 -16.38
CA ARG A 131 12.32 13.90 -17.83
C ARG A 131 11.01 14.39 -18.43
N ALA A 132 9.93 14.42 -17.66
CA ALA A 132 8.65 14.97 -18.08
C ALA A 132 7.91 15.70 -16.95
N VAL A 133 7.08 16.68 -17.31
CA VAL A 133 6.12 17.36 -16.43
C VAL A 133 4.70 17.13 -16.95
N VAL A 134 3.81 16.65 -16.09
CA VAL A 134 2.41 16.34 -16.40
C VAL A 134 1.50 17.29 -15.65
N ALA A 135 0.72 18.10 -16.36
CA ALA A 135 -0.30 18.96 -15.78
C ALA A 135 -1.69 18.35 -15.95
N THR A 136 -2.63 18.73 -15.08
CA THR A 136 -4.04 18.39 -15.25
C THR A 136 -4.90 19.63 -15.44
N GLY A 137 -5.89 19.56 -16.35
CA GLY A 137 -6.67 20.73 -16.75
C GLY A 137 -7.47 21.37 -15.62
N THR A 138 -7.83 20.64 -14.56
CA THR A 138 -8.48 21.22 -13.37
C THR A 138 -7.70 22.41 -12.78
N HIS A 139 -6.37 22.38 -12.74
CA HIS A 139 -5.57 23.48 -12.18
C HIS A 139 -5.41 24.67 -13.14
N LEU A 140 -5.83 24.54 -14.40
CA LEU A 140 -5.95 25.67 -15.34
C LEU A 140 -7.25 26.47 -15.14
N SER A 141 -8.20 26.00 -14.32
CA SER A 141 -9.49 26.67 -14.13
C SER A 141 -9.41 27.96 -13.33
N HIS A 142 -8.39 28.13 -12.49
CA HIS A 142 -8.25 29.29 -11.60
C HIS A 142 -6.93 30.05 -11.87
N PRO A 143 -6.94 31.40 -11.94
CA PRO A 143 -5.77 32.20 -12.35
C PRO A 143 -4.50 31.93 -11.53
N ARG A 144 -4.65 31.69 -10.22
CA ARG A 144 -3.51 31.44 -9.32
C ARG A 144 -2.79 30.12 -9.64
N THR A 145 -3.54 29.01 -9.71
CA THR A 145 -2.98 27.69 -9.99
C THR A 145 -2.53 27.58 -11.45
N GLU A 146 -3.22 28.27 -12.35
CA GLU A 146 -2.83 28.40 -13.76
C GLU A 146 -1.43 29.01 -13.87
N ALA A 147 -1.15 30.13 -13.21
CA ALA A 147 0.18 30.76 -13.23
C ALA A 147 1.28 29.80 -12.74
N ALA A 148 1.01 29.01 -11.69
CA ALA A 148 1.93 28.00 -11.19
C ALA A 148 2.22 26.90 -12.24
N VAL A 149 1.17 26.38 -12.90
CA VAL A 149 1.29 25.40 -13.99
C VAL A 149 2.11 25.98 -15.15
N LEU A 150 1.82 27.20 -15.58
CA LEU A 150 2.53 27.83 -16.70
C LEU A 150 4.02 28.04 -16.39
N LYS A 151 4.36 28.44 -15.16
CA LYS A 151 5.77 28.52 -14.72
C LYS A 151 6.44 27.14 -14.76
N ALA A 152 5.78 26.09 -14.27
CA ALA A 152 6.32 24.73 -14.31
C ALA A 152 6.57 24.25 -15.75
N LEU A 153 5.65 24.50 -16.69
CA LEU A 153 5.81 24.14 -18.11
C LEU A 153 6.93 24.93 -18.79
N ALA A 154 7.05 26.23 -18.49
CA ALA A 154 8.14 27.06 -19.01
C ALA A 154 9.51 26.55 -18.54
N LEU A 155 9.62 26.18 -17.27
CA LEU A 155 10.84 25.59 -16.70
C LEU A 155 11.13 24.19 -17.25
N ALA A 156 10.10 23.38 -17.46
CA ALA A 156 10.23 22.06 -18.08
C ALA A 156 10.88 22.19 -19.47
N ARG A 157 10.34 23.10 -20.30
CA ARG A 157 10.87 23.38 -21.65
C ARG A 157 12.28 23.97 -21.61
N LYS A 158 12.55 24.91 -20.69
CA LYS A 158 13.89 25.48 -20.45
C LYS A 158 14.93 24.39 -20.20
N HIS A 159 14.56 23.33 -19.47
CA HIS A 159 15.42 22.22 -19.08
C HIS A 159 15.24 20.95 -19.93
N GLY A 160 14.63 21.07 -21.11
CA GLY A 160 14.48 19.99 -22.08
C GLY A 160 13.62 18.80 -21.60
N ALA A 161 12.73 19.01 -20.63
CA ALA A 161 11.77 18.00 -20.21
C ALA A 161 10.57 17.99 -21.17
N ARG A 162 9.99 16.81 -21.41
CA ARG A 162 8.72 16.66 -22.13
C ARG A 162 7.57 17.17 -21.28
N THR A 163 6.46 17.52 -21.91
CA THR A 163 5.28 18.09 -21.25
C THR A 163 4.03 17.34 -21.68
N ALA A 164 3.17 17.00 -20.72
CA ALA A 164 1.92 16.31 -21.01
C ALA A 164 0.74 16.92 -20.27
N LEU A 165 -0.45 16.81 -20.86
CA LEU A 165 -1.72 17.25 -20.30
C LEU A 165 -2.68 16.06 -20.18
N ASP A 166 -3.19 15.81 -18.98
CA ASP A 166 -4.51 15.18 -18.83
C ASP A 166 -5.55 16.30 -18.82
N ILE A 167 -6.49 16.29 -19.76
CA ILE A 167 -7.48 17.36 -19.87
C ILE A 167 -8.29 17.48 -18.56
N ASP A 168 -8.53 16.37 -17.83
CA ASP A 168 -9.16 16.31 -16.50
C ASP A 168 -10.29 17.34 -16.34
N TYR A 169 -11.25 17.33 -17.27
CA TYR A 169 -12.31 18.33 -17.29
C TYR A 169 -13.43 17.96 -16.31
N ARG A 170 -13.77 18.91 -15.44
CA ARG A 170 -14.84 18.80 -14.46
C ARG A 170 -15.65 20.10 -14.43
N PRO A 171 -16.85 20.15 -15.04
CA PRO A 171 -17.65 21.37 -15.16
C PRO A 171 -17.83 22.14 -13.85
N ASN A 172 -18.06 21.44 -12.74
CA ASN A 172 -18.22 22.04 -11.41
C ASN A 172 -16.95 22.75 -10.91
N LEU A 173 -15.76 22.18 -11.16
CA LEU A 173 -14.47 22.79 -10.78
C LEU A 173 -14.06 23.95 -11.70
N TRP A 174 -14.72 24.07 -12.85
CA TRP A 174 -14.64 25.21 -13.77
C TRP A 174 -15.75 26.25 -13.55
N GLY A 175 -16.57 26.10 -12.51
CA GLY A 175 -17.64 27.05 -12.16
C GLY A 175 -18.86 26.99 -13.08
N LEU A 176 -19.01 25.92 -13.86
CA LEU A 176 -20.12 25.74 -14.81
C LEU A 176 -21.28 24.91 -14.25
N ALA A 177 -21.11 24.32 -13.06
CA ALA A 177 -22.13 23.54 -12.37
C ALA A 177 -22.01 23.70 -10.84
N GLY A 178 -23.08 23.42 -10.11
CA GLY A 178 -23.12 23.55 -8.65
C GLY A 178 -22.40 22.42 -7.89
N HIS A 179 -22.30 22.56 -6.57
CA HIS A 179 -21.59 21.60 -5.70
C HIS A 179 -22.08 20.16 -5.79
N GLY A 180 -23.37 19.94 -6.04
CA GLY A 180 -23.96 18.59 -6.19
C GLY A 180 -23.71 17.94 -7.54
N ALA A 181 -23.10 18.64 -8.50
CA ALA A 181 -22.87 18.14 -9.86
C ALA A 181 -21.46 17.56 -10.05
N GLY A 182 -20.84 17.02 -8.99
CA GLY A 182 -19.47 16.49 -9.06
C GLY A 182 -19.30 15.31 -10.00
N GLU A 183 -20.37 14.57 -10.28
CA GLU A 183 -20.39 13.45 -11.25
C GLU A 183 -20.56 13.91 -12.70
N SER A 184 -20.94 15.17 -12.93
CA SER A 184 -21.12 15.74 -14.28
C SER A 184 -19.80 15.71 -15.04
N ARG A 185 -19.83 15.17 -16.26
CA ARG A 185 -18.64 15.00 -17.10
C ARG A 185 -18.52 16.06 -18.19
N PHE A 186 -19.63 16.68 -18.59
CA PHE A 186 -19.63 17.62 -19.70
C PHE A 186 -20.66 18.74 -19.55
N VAL A 187 -20.19 19.96 -19.74
CA VAL A 187 -20.98 21.17 -20.01
C VAL A 187 -20.17 21.97 -21.03
N ALA A 188 -20.78 22.37 -22.14
CA ALA A 188 -20.09 23.17 -23.15
C ALA A 188 -19.82 24.59 -22.64
N SER A 189 -18.65 25.16 -22.96
CA SER A 189 -18.32 26.54 -22.63
C SER A 189 -17.25 27.09 -23.56
N ALA A 190 -17.60 28.09 -24.37
CA ALA A 190 -16.66 28.73 -25.28
C ALA A 190 -15.46 29.37 -24.55
N ALA A 191 -15.70 29.92 -23.36
CA ALA A 191 -14.63 30.51 -22.53
C ALA A 191 -13.64 29.46 -22.03
N VAL A 192 -14.12 28.27 -21.66
CA VAL A 192 -13.24 27.16 -21.26
C VAL A 192 -12.47 26.62 -22.47
N THR A 193 -13.15 26.46 -23.62
CA THR A 193 -12.51 26.04 -24.87
C THR A 193 -11.38 26.99 -25.27
N GLU A 194 -11.66 28.30 -25.34
CA GLU A 194 -10.65 29.32 -25.69
C GLU A 194 -9.44 29.26 -24.75
N LYS A 195 -9.72 29.14 -23.44
CA LYS A 195 -8.66 29.04 -22.42
C LYS A 195 -7.82 27.78 -22.57
N LEU A 196 -8.44 26.62 -22.79
CA LEU A 196 -7.70 25.36 -23.02
C LEU A 196 -6.85 25.47 -24.28
N GLN A 197 -7.44 25.90 -25.41
CA GLN A 197 -6.75 26.03 -26.70
C GLN A 197 -5.54 26.95 -26.64
N ALA A 198 -5.57 28.01 -25.83
CA ALA A 198 -4.42 28.89 -25.61
C ALA A 198 -3.20 28.15 -25.00
N HIS A 199 -3.44 27.08 -24.25
CA HIS A 199 -2.40 26.31 -23.54
C HIS A 199 -2.01 25.01 -24.22
N LEU A 200 -2.84 24.44 -25.10
CA LEU A 200 -2.54 23.20 -25.82
C LEU A 200 -1.20 23.18 -26.60
N PRO A 201 -0.70 24.29 -27.19
CA PRO A 201 0.61 24.30 -27.85
C PRO A 201 1.80 24.10 -26.89
N LEU A 202 1.58 24.18 -25.58
CA LEU A 202 2.65 24.03 -24.59
C LEU A 202 3.04 22.57 -24.34
N PHE A 203 2.22 21.61 -24.78
CA PHE A 203 2.36 20.18 -24.48
C PHE A 203 2.87 19.36 -25.66
N ASP A 204 3.60 18.28 -25.36
CA ASP A 204 4.04 17.27 -26.33
C ASP A 204 3.07 16.07 -26.42
N LEU A 205 2.26 15.87 -25.36
CA LEU A 205 1.25 14.80 -25.26
C LEU A 205 -0.03 15.35 -24.62
N ILE A 206 -1.18 15.15 -25.26
CA ILE A 206 -2.49 15.54 -24.73
C ILE A 206 -3.38 14.30 -24.67
N VAL A 207 -3.93 14.02 -23.50
CA VAL A 207 -4.77 12.84 -23.25
C VAL A 207 -6.13 13.29 -22.72
N GLY A 208 -7.19 12.70 -23.27
CA GLY A 208 -8.57 13.03 -22.89
C GLY A 208 -9.54 11.92 -23.26
N THR A 209 -10.70 11.87 -22.59
CA THR A 209 -11.87 11.15 -23.10
C THR A 209 -12.45 11.87 -24.31
N GLU A 210 -13.43 11.26 -24.97
CA GLU A 210 -14.16 11.91 -26.06
C GLU A 210 -14.77 13.24 -25.59
N GLU A 211 -15.43 13.28 -24.43
CA GLU A 211 -16.03 14.49 -23.86
C GLU A 211 -14.99 15.54 -23.44
N GLU A 212 -13.82 15.11 -22.99
CA GLU A 212 -12.70 16.00 -22.67
C GLU A 212 -12.11 16.64 -23.95
N PHE A 213 -12.03 15.88 -25.05
CA PHE A 213 -11.71 16.47 -26.34
C PHE A 213 -12.82 17.37 -26.86
N HIS A 214 -14.10 17.07 -26.58
CA HIS A 214 -15.20 17.93 -26.99
C HIS A 214 -15.07 19.35 -26.41
N ILE A 215 -14.72 19.48 -25.13
CA ILE A 215 -14.53 20.80 -24.52
C ILE A 215 -13.24 21.48 -25.03
N ALA A 216 -12.16 20.72 -25.24
CA ALA A 216 -10.89 21.27 -25.74
C ALA A 216 -10.99 21.73 -27.21
N GLY A 217 -11.78 21.04 -28.03
CA GLY A 217 -12.02 21.38 -29.44
C GLY A 217 -13.22 22.30 -29.67
N GLY A 218 -14.08 22.50 -28.67
CA GLY A 218 -15.30 23.31 -28.80
C GLY A 218 -16.40 22.68 -29.64
N MET A 219 -16.37 21.36 -29.83
CA MET A 219 -17.25 20.60 -30.72
C MET A 219 -17.71 19.32 -30.02
N THR A 220 -18.94 18.84 -30.25
CA THR A 220 -19.44 17.58 -29.66
C THR A 220 -19.25 16.36 -30.55
N ASP A 221 -18.73 16.55 -31.78
CA ASP A 221 -18.27 15.46 -32.62
C ASP A 221 -16.79 15.20 -32.32
N THR A 222 -16.46 13.96 -31.93
CA THR A 222 -15.12 13.61 -31.44
C THR A 222 -14.03 13.86 -32.49
N VAL A 223 -14.28 13.51 -33.76
CA VAL A 223 -13.30 13.70 -34.85
C VAL A 223 -13.10 15.18 -35.16
N ALA A 224 -14.19 15.96 -35.23
CA ALA A 224 -14.11 17.41 -35.42
C ALA A 224 -13.41 18.10 -34.26
N ALA A 225 -13.67 17.68 -33.02
CA ALA A 225 -13.03 18.23 -31.82
C ALA A 225 -11.52 17.95 -31.82
N LEU A 226 -11.10 16.72 -32.13
CA LEU A 226 -9.69 16.37 -32.28
C LEU A 226 -9.01 17.17 -33.40
N ARG A 227 -9.71 17.41 -34.52
CA ARG A 227 -9.19 18.26 -35.61
C ARG A 227 -9.01 19.71 -35.16
N ALA A 228 -9.97 20.28 -34.44
CA ALA A 228 -9.85 21.63 -33.88
C ALA A 228 -8.67 21.73 -32.88
N VAL A 229 -8.44 20.70 -32.06
CA VAL A 229 -7.25 20.64 -31.19
C VAL A 229 -5.95 20.57 -32.01
N ARG A 230 -5.94 19.77 -33.09
CA ARG A 230 -4.78 19.65 -34.00
C ARG A 230 -4.47 20.96 -34.75
N GLU A 231 -5.45 21.85 -34.97
CA GLU A 231 -5.19 23.17 -35.58
C GLU A 231 -4.33 24.08 -34.72
N VAL A 232 -4.28 23.84 -33.40
CA VAL A 232 -3.54 24.68 -32.44
C VAL A 232 -2.40 23.96 -31.73
N SER A 233 -2.25 22.63 -31.90
CA SER A 233 -1.21 21.86 -31.21
C SER A 233 -0.63 20.74 -32.07
N ASP A 234 0.69 20.58 -31.99
CA ASP A 234 1.45 19.48 -32.61
C ASP A 234 1.63 18.28 -31.67
N ALA A 235 1.06 18.31 -30.46
CA ALA A 235 1.15 17.23 -29.49
C ALA A 235 0.62 15.89 -30.04
N VAL A 236 1.12 14.77 -29.52
CA VAL A 236 0.41 13.50 -29.75
C VAL A 236 -0.92 13.55 -29.01
N LEU A 237 -2.01 13.20 -29.71
CA LEU A 237 -3.35 13.17 -29.11
C LEU A 237 -3.73 11.73 -28.77
N VAL A 238 -4.01 11.45 -27.51
CA VAL A 238 -4.49 10.13 -27.05
C VAL A 238 -5.93 10.23 -26.57
N CYS A 239 -6.85 9.65 -27.35
CA CYS A 239 -8.29 9.66 -27.07
C CYS A 239 -8.72 8.37 -26.37
N LYS A 240 -9.16 8.47 -25.12
CA LYS A 240 -9.76 7.40 -24.31
C LYS A 240 -11.23 7.20 -24.77
N ARG A 241 -11.61 5.96 -25.07
CA ARG A 241 -12.94 5.58 -25.64
C ARG A 241 -13.67 4.56 -24.75
N GLY A 242 -13.47 4.64 -23.44
CA GLY A 242 -14.04 3.70 -22.47
C GLY A 242 -13.70 2.24 -22.79
N ALA A 243 -14.70 1.38 -22.92
CA ALA A 243 -14.53 -0.05 -23.20
C ALA A 243 -13.88 -0.34 -24.57
N ALA A 244 -13.89 0.61 -25.51
CA ALA A 244 -13.20 0.48 -26.79
C ALA A 244 -11.68 0.73 -26.70
N GLY A 245 -11.15 0.96 -25.49
CA GLY A 245 -9.73 1.24 -25.25
C GLY A 245 -9.38 2.69 -25.55
N ALA A 246 -8.26 2.91 -26.22
CA ALA A 246 -7.79 4.24 -26.59
C ALA A 246 -7.04 4.21 -27.92
N VAL A 247 -6.96 5.38 -28.55
CA VAL A 247 -6.28 5.58 -29.83
C VAL A 247 -5.32 6.76 -29.75
N ALA A 248 -4.13 6.63 -30.35
CA ALA A 248 -3.12 7.68 -30.43
C ALA A 248 -3.00 8.22 -31.87
N PHE A 249 -2.79 9.53 -31.98
CA PHE A 249 -2.57 10.24 -33.24
C PHE A 249 -1.34 11.16 -33.13
N GLU A 250 -0.26 10.81 -33.81
CA GLU A 250 0.94 11.67 -33.88
C GLU A 250 0.77 12.85 -34.84
N GLY A 251 -0.11 12.73 -35.84
CA GLY A 251 -0.27 13.73 -36.89
C GLY A 251 -1.72 14.06 -37.21
N ALA A 252 -2.03 14.15 -38.50
CA ALA A 252 -3.36 14.50 -38.99
C ALA A 252 -4.44 13.53 -38.49
N ILE A 253 -5.61 14.07 -38.16
CA ILE A 253 -6.72 13.28 -37.60
C ILE A 253 -7.55 12.65 -38.73
N PRO A 254 -7.55 11.31 -38.86
CA PRO A 254 -8.27 10.61 -39.90
C PRO A 254 -9.80 10.75 -39.73
N PRO A 255 -10.60 10.42 -40.77
CA PRO A 255 -12.06 10.47 -40.69
C PRO A 255 -12.68 9.47 -39.67
N SER A 256 -11.93 8.44 -39.26
CA SER A 256 -12.37 7.44 -38.28
C SER A 256 -11.34 7.28 -37.18
N LEU A 257 -11.81 7.23 -35.93
CA LEU A 257 -10.95 7.00 -34.77
C LEU A 257 -10.20 5.65 -34.83
N ASP A 258 -10.80 4.65 -35.50
CA ASP A 258 -10.23 3.29 -35.59
C ASP A 258 -8.97 3.21 -36.46
N ALA A 259 -8.64 4.29 -37.19
CA ALA A 259 -7.40 4.41 -37.96
C ALA A 259 -6.21 4.92 -37.12
N GLY A 260 -6.43 5.30 -35.85
CA GLY A 260 -5.35 5.64 -34.92
C GLY A 260 -4.58 4.42 -34.43
N GLU A 261 -3.39 4.64 -33.88
CA GLU A 261 -2.63 3.57 -33.25
C GLU A 261 -3.33 3.11 -31.98
N ARG A 262 -3.36 1.80 -31.74
CA ARG A 262 -4.11 1.20 -30.62
C ARG A 262 -3.36 0.04 -29.98
N GLY A 263 -3.53 -0.10 -28.67
CA GLY A 263 -3.16 -1.30 -27.91
C GLY A 263 -4.37 -2.21 -27.68
N PRO A 264 -4.17 -3.47 -27.28
CA PRO A 264 -5.26 -4.36 -26.89
C PRO A 264 -6.05 -3.79 -25.72
N GLY A 265 -7.37 -3.96 -25.76
CA GLY A 265 -8.27 -3.75 -24.63
C GLY A 265 -8.47 -5.05 -23.85
N PHE A 266 -9.00 -4.95 -22.62
CA PHE A 266 -9.21 -6.11 -21.75
C PHE A 266 -10.68 -6.23 -21.35
N PRO A 267 -11.36 -7.35 -21.67
CA PRO A 267 -12.76 -7.55 -21.32
C PRO A 267 -12.90 -7.88 -19.83
N ILE A 268 -13.32 -6.90 -19.04
CA ILE A 268 -13.42 -6.99 -17.58
C ILE A 268 -14.76 -6.43 -17.10
N ASP A 269 -15.15 -6.81 -15.89
CA ASP A 269 -16.35 -6.28 -15.22
C ASP A 269 -16.01 -4.95 -14.53
N VAL A 270 -16.76 -3.91 -14.86
CA VAL A 270 -16.62 -2.59 -14.26
C VAL A 270 -17.26 -2.61 -12.88
N PHE A 271 -16.47 -2.30 -11.85
CA PHE A 271 -16.94 -2.14 -10.48
C PHE A 271 -16.95 -0.66 -10.05
N ASN A 272 -16.01 0.14 -10.56
CA ASN A 272 -15.86 1.55 -10.26
C ASN A 272 -15.32 2.28 -11.51
N VAL A 273 -15.82 3.44 -11.92
CA VAL A 273 -15.21 4.18 -13.06
C VAL A 273 -14.30 5.33 -12.64
N LEU A 274 -14.27 5.66 -11.35
CA LEU A 274 -13.42 6.71 -10.81
C LEU A 274 -11.97 6.25 -10.78
N GLY A 275 -11.05 7.14 -11.17
CA GLY A 275 -9.62 6.84 -11.23
C GLY A 275 -9.17 6.04 -12.46
N ALA A 276 -10.09 5.65 -13.36
CA ALA A 276 -9.77 4.95 -14.60
C ALA A 276 -8.81 5.74 -15.49
N GLY A 277 -9.08 7.05 -15.65
CA GLY A 277 -8.23 7.97 -16.42
C GLY A 277 -6.82 8.09 -15.83
N ASP A 278 -6.72 8.28 -14.53
CA ASP A 278 -5.43 8.41 -13.82
C ASP A 278 -4.60 7.10 -13.89
N GLY A 279 -5.26 5.94 -13.72
CA GLY A 279 -4.64 4.63 -13.88
C GLY A 279 -4.17 4.39 -15.31
N PHE A 280 -5.01 4.71 -16.30
CA PHE A 280 -4.66 4.69 -17.72
C PHE A 280 -3.44 5.57 -18.01
N PHE A 281 -3.44 6.80 -17.52
CA PHE A 281 -2.35 7.75 -17.74
C PHE A 281 -1.05 7.25 -17.10
N SER A 282 -1.12 6.60 -15.93
CA SER A 282 0.04 5.96 -15.30
C SER A 282 0.68 4.87 -16.18
N GLY A 283 -0.15 3.99 -16.76
CA GLY A 283 0.32 2.97 -17.71
C GLY A 283 0.87 3.58 -19.01
N LEU A 284 0.23 4.63 -19.52
CA LEU A 284 0.70 5.37 -20.69
C LEU A 284 2.08 5.99 -20.43
N LEU A 285 2.28 6.60 -19.27
CA LEU A 285 3.56 7.19 -18.85
C LEU A 285 4.67 6.14 -18.76
N LYS A 286 4.37 4.91 -18.31
CA LYS A 286 5.34 3.80 -18.36
C LYS A 286 5.86 3.60 -19.79
N GLY A 287 4.96 3.37 -20.74
CA GLY A 287 5.35 3.17 -22.13
C GLY A 287 6.03 4.40 -22.75
N TRP A 288 5.55 5.60 -22.43
CA TRP A 288 6.11 6.85 -22.95
C TRP A 288 7.50 7.18 -22.39
N MET A 289 7.78 6.82 -21.13
CA MET A 289 9.12 6.94 -20.54
C MET A 289 10.08 5.83 -20.98
N GLU A 290 9.56 4.73 -21.51
CA GLU A 290 10.35 3.67 -22.16
C GLU A 290 10.56 3.92 -23.66
N ASP A 291 10.00 5.02 -24.20
CA ASP A 291 9.95 5.31 -25.64
C ASP A 291 9.38 4.11 -26.45
N ALA A 292 8.43 3.40 -25.85
CA ALA A 292 7.78 2.24 -26.46
C ALA A 292 6.85 2.68 -27.60
N PRO A 293 6.65 1.84 -28.64
CA PRO A 293 5.64 2.09 -29.67
C PRO A 293 4.24 2.29 -29.06
N TRP A 294 3.41 3.15 -29.67
CA TRP A 294 2.07 3.46 -29.15
C TRP A 294 1.20 2.23 -28.86
N PRO A 295 1.18 1.15 -29.67
CA PRO A 295 0.44 -0.05 -29.32
C PRO A 295 0.83 -0.65 -27.96
N ARG A 296 2.12 -0.62 -27.60
CA ARG A 296 2.61 -1.13 -26.31
C ARG A 296 2.35 -0.14 -25.17
N ALA A 297 2.53 1.15 -25.41
CA ALA A 297 2.20 2.17 -24.40
C ALA A 297 0.69 2.16 -24.07
N LEU A 298 -0.16 1.98 -25.09
CA LEU A 298 -1.61 1.86 -24.93
C LEU A 298 -2.03 0.51 -24.33
N GLU A 299 -1.28 -0.57 -24.52
CA GLU A 299 -1.49 -1.84 -23.81
C GLU A 299 -1.33 -1.66 -22.30
N TYR A 300 -0.23 -1.03 -21.87
CA TYR A 300 -0.01 -0.69 -20.46
C TYR A 300 -1.11 0.22 -19.92
N ALA A 301 -1.47 1.25 -20.69
CA ALA A 301 -2.52 2.19 -20.32
C ALA A 301 -3.88 1.49 -20.14
N ASN A 302 -4.30 0.69 -21.12
CA ASN A 302 -5.56 -0.05 -21.06
C ASN A 302 -5.59 -1.05 -19.90
N ALA A 303 -4.48 -1.76 -19.62
CA ALA A 303 -4.39 -2.69 -18.50
C ALA A 303 -4.50 -1.97 -17.14
N CYS A 304 -3.80 -0.84 -16.96
CA CYS A 304 -3.89 -0.07 -15.72
C CYS A 304 -5.29 0.56 -15.53
N GLY A 305 -5.91 1.02 -16.63
CA GLY A 305 -7.32 1.44 -16.63
C GLY A 305 -8.27 0.31 -16.22
N ALA A 306 -8.07 -0.90 -16.74
CA ALA A 306 -8.85 -2.10 -16.38
C ALA A 306 -8.71 -2.45 -14.89
N PHE A 307 -7.51 -2.39 -14.32
CA PHE A 307 -7.31 -2.59 -12.88
C PHE A 307 -8.04 -1.54 -12.05
N ALA A 308 -7.87 -0.27 -12.40
CA ALA A 308 -8.51 0.86 -11.72
C ALA A 308 -10.02 0.68 -11.60
N VAL A 309 -10.66 0.20 -12.68
CA VAL A 309 -12.11 0.04 -12.69
C VAL A 309 -12.62 -1.26 -12.07
N SER A 310 -11.74 -2.22 -11.81
CA SER A 310 -12.10 -3.52 -11.25
C SER A 310 -12.14 -3.54 -9.72
N ARG A 311 -11.54 -2.56 -9.04
CA ARG A 311 -11.32 -2.52 -7.58
C ARG A 311 -11.89 -1.28 -6.91
N HIS A 312 -11.93 -1.30 -5.59
CA HIS A 312 -12.40 -0.19 -4.77
C HIS A 312 -11.31 0.90 -4.64
N GLY A 313 -11.70 2.17 -4.84
CA GLY A 313 -10.81 3.33 -4.78
C GLY A 313 -9.98 3.56 -6.06
N CYS A 314 -9.30 4.71 -6.13
CA CYS A 314 -8.42 5.10 -7.24
C CYS A 314 -7.00 4.53 -7.03
N THR A 315 -6.10 5.30 -6.40
CA THR A 315 -4.73 4.89 -6.07
C THR A 315 -4.57 3.45 -5.55
N PRO A 316 -5.37 2.96 -4.58
CA PRO A 316 -5.21 1.59 -4.10
C PRO A 316 -5.42 0.53 -5.19
N ALA A 317 -6.22 0.79 -6.23
CA ALA A 317 -6.55 -0.17 -7.27
C ALA A 317 -5.42 -0.40 -8.30
N TYR A 318 -4.49 0.54 -8.44
CA TYR A 318 -3.45 0.48 -9.47
C TYR A 318 -2.47 -0.66 -9.24
N PRO A 319 -2.06 -1.37 -10.32
CA PRO A 319 -1.18 -2.51 -10.19
C PRO A 319 0.25 -2.10 -9.86
N SER A 320 1.00 -3.01 -9.24
CA SER A 320 2.47 -2.93 -9.27
C SER A 320 2.99 -3.34 -10.65
N ALA A 321 4.27 -3.05 -10.94
CA ALA A 321 4.93 -3.54 -12.15
C ALA A 321 4.83 -5.07 -12.30
N ALA A 322 5.08 -5.81 -11.21
CA ALA A 322 4.99 -7.28 -11.20
C ALA A 322 3.55 -7.77 -11.47
N GLU A 323 2.55 -7.10 -10.90
CA GLU A 323 1.15 -7.43 -11.14
C GLU A 323 0.73 -7.14 -12.59
N LEU A 324 1.14 -6.01 -13.14
CA LEU A 324 0.88 -5.65 -14.54
C LEU A 324 1.51 -6.67 -15.49
N GLU A 325 2.79 -7.02 -15.29
CA GLU A 325 3.50 -7.99 -16.13
C GLU A 325 2.85 -9.37 -16.06
N PHE A 326 2.50 -9.83 -14.85
CA PHE A 326 1.79 -11.09 -14.66
C PHE A 326 0.44 -11.10 -15.38
N PHE A 327 -0.35 -10.02 -15.26
CA PHE A 327 -1.63 -9.88 -15.93
C PHE A 327 -1.51 -9.91 -17.46
N LEU A 328 -0.54 -9.17 -18.02
CA LEU A 328 -0.31 -9.13 -19.46
C LEU A 328 0.18 -10.48 -20.01
N ALA A 329 1.01 -11.21 -19.25
CA ALA A 329 1.49 -12.53 -19.65
C ALA A 329 0.39 -13.61 -19.57
N ARG A 330 -0.45 -13.56 -18.53
CA ARG A 330 -1.48 -14.57 -18.26
C ARG A 330 -2.80 -14.31 -19.01
N GLY A 331 -3.09 -13.04 -19.31
CA GLY A 331 -4.38 -12.58 -19.82
C GLY A 331 -5.51 -12.62 -18.79
N VAL A 332 -6.71 -12.26 -19.25
CA VAL A 332 -7.94 -12.29 -18.43
C VAL A 332 -8.39 -13.74 -18.24
N ARG A 333 -8.36 -14.23 -17.00
CA ARG A 333 -8.93 -15.54 -16.61
C ARG A 333 -10.37 -15.44 -16.12
N ARG A 334 -10.69 -14.32 -15.47
CA ARG A 334 -12.03 -13.95 -15.03
C ARG A 334 -12.25 -12.44 -15.25
N PRO A 335 -13.43 -12.01 -15.72
CA PRO A 335 -13.68 -10.59 -15.97
C PRO A 335 -13.65 -9.72 -14.70
N ASP A 336 -14.09 -10.24 -13.55
CA ASP A 336 -14.10 -9.53 -12.27
C ASP A 336 -12.75 -9.63 -11.55
N LEU A 337 -11.73 -8.93 -12.06
CA LEU A 337 -10.32 -9.04 -11.63
C LEU A 337 -10.12 -8.95 -10.11
N ARG A 338 -10.92 -8.16 -9.39
CA ARG A 338 -10.84 -8.04 -7.92
C ARG A 338 -11.04 -9.35 -7.16
N ASN A 339 -11.71 -10.32 -7.77
CA ASN A 339 -11.99 -11.62 -7.16
C ASN A 339 -11.01 -12.70 -7.64
N ASP A 340 -10.04 -12.37 -8.50
CA ASP A 340 -9.00 -13.30 -8.93
C ASP A 340 -8.01 -13.54 -7.78
N PRO A 341 -7.91 -14.77 -7.25
CA PRO A 341 -7.10 -15.00 -6.05
C PRO A 341 -5.61 -14.79 -6.30
N GLU A 342 -5.09 -15.10 -7.49
CA GLU A 342 -3.68 -14.88 -7.82
C GLU A 342 -3.37 -13.39 -7.98
N LEU A 343 -4.22 -12.65 -8.70
CA LEU A 343 -4.05 -11.19 -8.80
C LEU A 343 -4.26 -10.51 -7.44
N ALA A 344 -5.23 -10.95 -6.64
CA ALA A 344 -5.46 -10.39 -5.31
C ALA A 344 -4.27 -10.63 -4.37
N GLN A 345 -3.66 -11.82 -4.41
CA GLN A 345 -2.45 -12.11 -3.64
C GLN A 345 -1.26 -11.29 -4.14
N LEU A 346 -1.03 -11.23 -5.46
CA LEU A 346 0.07 -10.47 -6.04
C LEU A 346 -0.08 -8.96 -5.78
N HIS A 347 -1.30 -8.44 -5.93
CA HIS A 347 -1.62 -7.06 -5.61
C HIS A 347 -1.29 -6.75 -4.15
N TRP A 348 -1.81 -7.56 -3.22
CA TRP A 348 -1.54 -7.38 -1.81
C TRP A 348 -0.03 -7.42 -1.50
N SER A 349 0.66 -8.45 -1.98
CA SER A 349 2.04 -8.71 -1.60
C SER A 349 3.02 -7.68 -2.16
N THR A 350 2.68 -7.05 -3.29
CA THR A 350 3.49 -6.04 -3.96
C THR A 350 3.10 -4.59 -3.64
N THR A 351 1.95 -4.36 -2.98
CA THR A 351 1.46 -3.00 -2.63
C THR A 351 1.23 -2.78 -1.12
N ARG A 352 1.43 -3.81 -0.29
CA ARG A 352 1.38 -3.67 1.18
C ARG A 352 2.47 -2.73 1.72
N ARG A 353 2.21 -2.15 2.89
CA ARG A 353 2.92 -0.97 3.42
C ARG A 353 4.12 -1.31 4.29
N GLY A 354 5.12 -0.44 4.31
CA GLY A 354 6.30 -0.57 5.17
C GLY A 354 7.35 -1.54 4.60
N HIS A 355 8.60 -1.39 5.05
CA HIS A 355 9.72 -2.21 4.62
C HIS A 355 10.51 -2.68 5.85
N TRP A 356 10.63 -3.99 6.02
CA TRP A 356 11.19 -4.63 7.20
C TRP A 356 12.36 -5.55 6.79
N PRO A 357 13.53 -4.99 6.45
CA PRO A 357 14.68 -5.77 5.95
C PRO A 357 15.28 -6.64 7.06
N ALA A 358 15.08 -6.25 8.31
CA ALA A 358 15.40 -7.04 9.49
C ALA A 358 14.38 -6.71 10.59
N LEU A 359 14.15 -7.65 11.51
CA LEU A 359 13.08 -7.52 12.49
C LEU A 359 13.44 -8.19 13.84
N ARG A 360 13.77 -7.39 14.86
CA ARG A 360 13.99 -7.86 16.24
C ARG A 360 12.76 -7.55 17.08
N VAL A 361 12.04 -8.58 17.50
CA VAL A 361 10.74 -8.44 18.17
C VAL A 361 10.83 -8.88 19.61
N PHE A 362 10.45 -7.98 20.53
CA PHE A 362 10.28 -8.30 21.94
C PHE A 362 8.84 -8.83 22.18
N ALA A 363 8.71 -10.13 22.38
CA ALA A 363 7.42 -10.79 22.49
C ALA A 363 6.96 -10.93 23.96
N PHE A 364 5.92 -10.20 24.35
CA PHE A 364 5.31 -10.29 25.69
C PHE A 364 3.79 -10.46 25.60
N ASP A 365 3.33 -11.12 24.53
CA ASP A 365 1.96 -11.52 24.22
C ASP A 365 1.43 -12.70 25.04
N HIS A 366 2.22 -13.14 26.02
CA HIS A 366 1.90 -14.27 26.90
C HIS A 366 0.72 -13.93 27.80
N ARG A 367 -0.11 -14.92 28.14
CA ARG A 367 -1.34 -14.74 28.93
C ARG A 367 -1.34 -15.69 30.11
N ALA A 368 -1.60 -16.98 29.87
CA ALA A 368 -1.62 -18.02 30.90
C ALA A 368 -0.34 -18.03 31.77
N GLN A 369 0.83 -17.84 31.16
CA GLN A 369 2.11 -17.83 31.88
C GLN A 369 2.27 -16.64 32.84
N PHE A 370 1.59 -15.51 32.58
CA PHE A 370 1.55 -14.39 33.53
C PHE A 370 0.50 -14.63 34.62
N ASP A 371 -0.66 -15.21 34.27
CA ASP A 371 -1.73 -15.52 35.22
C ASP A 371 -1.27 -16.54 36.29
N GLU A 372 -0.36 -17.45 35.91
CA GLU A 372 0.26 -18.43 36.81
C GLU A 372 1.33 -17.84 37.75
N MET A 373 1.75 -16.58 37.57
CA MET A 373 2.78 -15.98 38.41
C MET A 373 2.23 -15.56 39.78
N GLU A 374 3.01 -15.82 40.83
CA GLU A 374 2.70 -15.38 42.18
C GLU A 374 2.54 -13.85 42.24
N GLY A 375 1.44 -13.39 42.82
CA GLY A 375 1.14 -11.96 42.98
C GLY A 375 0.62 -11.27 41.73
N ALA A 376 0.36 -12.00 40.65
CA ALA A 376 -0.21 -11.48 39.41
C ALA A 376 -1.69 -11.05 39.58
N SER A 377 -2.04 -9.97 38.90
CA SER A 377 -3.42 -9.55 38.68
C SER A 377 -3.51 -8.91 37.29
N PRO A 378 -4.69 -8.84 36.65
CA PRO A 378 -4.81 -8.23 35.32
C PRO A 378 -4.23 -6.81 35.27
N ALA A 379 -4.44 -6.01 36.32
CA ALA A 379 -3.88 -4.67 36.44
C ALA A 379 -2.34 -4.66 36.53
N LYS A 380 -1.76 -5.55 37.36
CA LYS A 380 -0.29 -5.67 37.46
C LYS A 380 0.33 -6.17 36.16
N ILE A 381 -0.31 -7.13 35.48
CA ILE A 381 0.15 -7.63 34.19
C ILE A 381 0.12 -6.51 33.14
N GLY A 382 -0.96 -5.73 33.08
CA GLY A 382 -1.04 -4.57 32.19
C GLY A 382 0.06 -3.54 32.45
N ALA A 383 0.31 -3.20 33.73
CA ALA A 383 1.39 -2.31 34.12
C ALA A 383 2.77 -2.87 33.73
N PHE A 384 3.04 -4.16 33.97
CA PHE A 384 4.29 -4.79 33.58
C PHE A 384 4.49 -4.79 32.05
N LYS A 385 3.44 -5.04 31.26
CA LYS A 385 3.52 -4.98 29.79
C LYS A 385 3.82 -3.57 29.28
N ALA A 386 3.40 -2.53 29.99
CA ALA A 386 3.81 -1.16 29.70
C ALA A 386 5.32 -0.95 29.96
N LEU A 387 5.89 -1.59 30.99
CA LEU A 387 7.34 -1.61 31.22
C LEU A 387 8.09 -2.37 30.10
N CYS A 388 7.56 -3.50 29.62
CA CYS A 388 8.11 -4.21 28.47
C CYS A 388 8.17 -3.32 27.22
N LEU A 389 7.11 -2.55 26.95
CA LEU A 389 7.09 -1.57 25.85
C LEU A 389 8.16 -0.49 26.05
N LYS A 390 8.31 0.03 27.27
CA LYS A 390 9.33 1.04 27.57
C LYS A 390 10.74 0.49 27.27
N ALA A 391 11.04 -0.73 27.74
CA ALA A 391 12.30 -1.40 27.43
C ALA A 391 12.49 -1.62 25.91
N ALA A 392 11.44 -2.02 25.18
CA ALA A 392 11.49 -2.16 23.73
C ALA A 392 11.83 -0.84 23.02
N ARG A 393 11.22 0.28 23.45
CA ARG A 393 11.45 1.63 22.88
C ARG A 393 12.84 2.16 23.22
N GLU A 394 13.34 1.88 24.43
CA GLU A 394 14.73 2.21 24.83
C GLU A 394 15.77 1.48 23.97
N VAL A 395 15.47 0.27 23.48
CA VAL A 395 16.37 -0.43 22.55
C VAL A 395 16.14 0.01 21.10
N GLN A 396 14.89 0.27 20.70
CA GLN A 396 14.56 0.76 19.35
C GLN A 396 15.25 2.10 19.06
N GLU A 397 15.15 3.07 19.97
CA GLU A 397 15.69 4.43 19.79
C GLU A 397 15.18 5.11 18.49
N GLY A 398 13.94 4.84 18.11
CA GLY A 398 13.33 5.34 16.87
C GLY A 398 13.86 4.69 15.57
N ARG A 399 14.78 3.73 15.67
CA ARG A 399 15.30 3.00 14.51
C ARG A 399 14.27 2.01 13.97
N PRO A 400 14.23 1.78 12.65
CA PRO A 400 13.38 0.75 12.06
C PRO A 400 13.89 -0.67 12.39
N GLY A 401 13.10 -1.68 12.08
CA GLY A 401 13.49 -3.09 12.23
C GLY A 401 13.39 -3.63 13.67
N TYR A 402 12.58 -3.00 14.50
CA TYR A 402 12.21 -3.45 15.84
C TYR A 402 10.71 -3.62 15.93
N GLY A 403 10.26 -4.51 16.81
CA GLY A 403 8.84 -4.74 17.03
C GLY A 403 8.50 -5.28 18.41
N ILE A 404 7.21 -5.45 18.64
CA ILE A 404 6.64 -6.11 19.81
C ILE A 404 5.60 -7.15 19.41
N LEU A 405 5.43 -8.19 20.23
CA LEU A 405 4.19 -8.96 20.28
C LEU A 405 3.48 -8.66 21.59
N CYS A 406 2.23 -8.21 21.53
CA CYS A 406 1.46 -7.85 22.71
C CYS A 406 -0.02 -8.19 22.51
N ASP A 407 -0.65 -8.84 23.50
CA ASP A 407 -2.06 -9.20 23.46
C ASP A 407 -2.95 -8.01 23.86
N ASN A 408 -4.19 -8.03 23.38
CA ASN A 408 -5.15 -6.98 23.68
C ASN A 408 -5.86 -7.16 25.04
N ARG A 409 -5.94 -8.39 25.54
CA ARG A 409 -6.65 -8.71 26.79
C ARG A 409 -5.99 -8.09 28.01
N LEU A 410 -4.68 -8.26 28.14
CA LEU A 410 -3.88 -7.78 29.26
C LEU A 410 -2.94 -6.63 28.87
N GLY A 411 -2.57 -6.54 27.59
CA GLY A 411 -1.59 -5.57 27.09
C GLY A 411 -2.15 -4.32 26.41
N ARG A 412 -3.47 -4.07 26.47
CA ARG A 412 -4.15 -2.97 25.75
C ARG A 412 -3.47 -1.61 25.87
N GLN A 413 -3.08 -1.22 27.09
CA GLN A 413 -2.42 0.05 27.34
C GLN A 413 -1.08 0.15 26.59
N ALA A 414 -0.30 -0.93 26.58
CA ALA A 414 0.95 -1.00 25.84
C ALA A 414 0.69 -0.93 24.32
N LEU A 415 -0.32 -1.62 23.80
CA LEU A 415 -0.68 -1.53 22.38
C LEU A 415 -1.03 -0.11 21.95
N HIS A 416 -1.88 0.59 22.71
CA HIS A 416 -2.26 1.97 22.40
C HIS A 416 -1.05 2.92 22.45
N ALA A 417 -0.15 2.73 23.42
CA ALA A 417 1.06 3.54 23.55
C ALA A 417 2.16 3.19 22.51
N ALA A 418 2.08 2.02 21.87
CA ALA A 418 2.97 1.59 20.81
C ALA A 418 2.57 2.15 19.44
N SER A 419 1.29 2.48 19.24
CA SER A 419 0.82 3.02 17.97
C SER A 419 1.54 4.30 17.56
N GLY A 420 1.93 4.40 16.28
CA GLY A 420 2.70 5.52 15.76
C GLY A 420 4.17 5.61 16.23
N SER A 421 4.68 4.62 16.96
CA SER A 421 6.08 4.60 17.42
C SER A 421 7.10 4.14 16.37
N GLY A 422 6.63 3.66 15.21
CA GLY A 422 7.46 3.03 14.18
C GLY A 422 7.88 1.59 14.50
N LEU A 423 7.39 1.00 15.60
CA LEU A 423 7.54 -0.42 15.88
C LEU A 423 6.65 -1.26 14.95
N TRP A 424 7.13 -2.45 14.59
CA TRP A 424 6.28 -3.52 14.08
C TRP A 424 5.46 -4.11 15.23
N ILE A 425 4.12 -4.15 15.13
CA ILE A 425 3.25 -4.52 16.26
C ILE A 425 2.42 -5.74 15.88
N GLY A 426 2.77 -6.92 16.38
CA GLY A 426 1.94 -8.11 16.23
C GLY A 426 1.04 -8.34 17.43
N ARG A 427 -0.20 -8.77 17.17
CA ARG A 427 -1.25 -9.00 18.16
C ARG A 427 -1.78 -10.43 18.03
N PRO A 428 -1.65 -11.30 19.05
CA PRO A 428 -2.18 -12.66 18.99
C PRO A 428 -3.70 -12.66 18.95
N CYS A 429 -4.25 -13.64 18.23
CA CYS A 429 -5.68 -13.88 18.11
C CYS A 429 -6.11 -15.23 18.71
N GLU A 430 -5.18 -16.18 18.84
CA GLU A 430 -5.47 -17.51 19.38
C GLU A 430 -5.84 -17.45 20.87
N ASP A 431 -6.75 -18.33 21.28
CA ASP A 431 -6.92 -18.72 22.67
C ASP A 431 -5.72 -19.59 23.09
N PRO A 432 -4.96 -19.21 24.13
CA PRO A 432 -3.72 -19.88 24.51
C PRO A 432 -3.86 -21.40 24.66
N GLY A 433 -3.04 -22.14 23.90
CA GLY A 433 -2.99 -23.62 24.01
C GLY A 433 -4.12 -24.35 23.28
N SER A 434 -5.01 -23.65 22.59
CA SER A 434 -6.14 -24.27 21.89
C SER A 434 -5.71 -25.22 20.76
N ARG A 435 -6.28 -26.43 20.77
CA ARG A 435 -6.16 -27.47 19.73
C ARG A 435 -7.39 -28.41 19.83
N PRO A 436 -8.40 -28.32 18.94
CA PRO A 436 -8.47 -27.47 17.75
C PRO A 436 -8.33 -25.98 18.06
N LEU A 437 -7.79 -25.23 17.09
CA LEU A 437 -7.56 -23.80 17.20
C LEU A 437 -8.87 -23.06 17.53
N ALA A 438 -8.82 -22.24 18.56
CA ALA A 438 -9.88 -21.31 18.95
C ALA A 438 -9.31 -19.90 19.06
N PHE A 439 -10.20 -18.90 19.02
CA PHE A 439 -9.82 -17.48 19.06
C PHE A 439 -10.35 -16.80 20.31
N GLU A 440 -9.69 -15.72 20.72
CA GLU A 440 -10.16 -14.88 21.81
C GLU A 440 -11.59 -14.37 21.52
N PRO A 441 -12.51 -14.39 22.50
CA PRO A 441 -13.92 -14.04 22.28
C PRO A 441 -14.16 -12.65 21.70
N GLU A 442 -13.26 -11.70 21.95
CA GLU A 442 -13.35 -10.31 21.48
C GLU A 442 -13.29 -10.17 19.95
N LEU A 443 -12.76 -11.16 19.23
CA LEU A 443 -12.72 -11.13 17.77
C LEU A 443 -14.09 -11.39 17.15
N GLY A 444 -14.98 -12.06 17.89
CA GLY A 444 -16.27 -12.53 17.37
C GLY A 444 -16.14 -13.75 16.46
N LEU A 445 -17.27 -14.43 16.20
CA LEU A 445 -17.31 -15.65 15.39
C LEU A 445 -16.90 -15.43 13.93
N ASP A 446 -17.03 -14.21 13.41
CA ASP A 446 -16.66 -13.84 12.03
C ASP A 446 -15.33 -13.08 11.97
N CYS A 447 -14.62 -12.97 13.09
CA CYS A 447 -13.42 -12.13 13.25
C CYS A 447 -13.67 -10.63 12.92
N GLY A 448 -14.91 -10.14 13.07
CA GLY A 448 -15.30 -8.76 12.79
C GLY A 448 -14.61 -7.71 13.66
N GLY A 449 -14.14 -8.10 14.86
CA GLY A 449 -13.40 -7.22 15.77
C GLY A 449 -12.08 -6.68 15.21
N LEU A 450 -11.55 -7.29 14.14
CA LEU A 450 -10.36 -6.78 13.43
C LEU A 450 -10.59 -5.41 12.78
N SER A 451 -11.84 -5.00 12.54
CA SER A 451 -12.15 -3.67 11.98
C SER A 451 -11.79 -2.51 12.91
N GLU A 452 -11.64 -2.77 14.20
CA GLU A 452 -11.25 -1.77 15.21
C GLU A 452 -9.73 -1.60 15.31
N TRP A 453 -8.94 -2.42 14.61
CA TRP A 453 -7.49 -2.43 14.75
C TRP A 453 -6.84 -1.34 13.89
N ALA A 454 -5.78 -0.72 14.42
CA ALA A 454 -4.95 0.18 13.64
C ALA A 454 -4.30 -0.58 12.47
N LYS A 455 -4.28 0.03 11.28
CA LYS A 455 -3.74 -0.60 10.04
C LYS A 455 -2.25 -0.97 10.12
N GLU A 456 -1.51 -0.41 11.07
CA GLU A 456 -0.10 -0.75 11.32
C GLU A 456 0.09 -2.04 12.13
N ASN A 457 -0.99 -2.59 12.71
CA ASN A 457 -0.93 -3.83 13.49
C ASN A 457 -0.92 -5.06 12.57
N VAL A 458 -0.29 -6.13 13.05
CA VAL A 458 -0.22 -7.44 12.39
C VAL A 458 -1.04 -8.44 13.18
N VAL A 459 -1.95 -9.12 12.49
CA VAL A 459 -2.70 -10.25 13.03
C VAL A 459 -1.75 -11.42 13.21
N LYS A 460 -1.55 -11.88 14.44
CA LYS A 460 -0.73 -13.05 14.75
C LYS A 460 -1.64 -14.19 15.18
N VAL A 461 -1.38 -15.39 14.69
CA VAL A 461 -2.04 -16.60 15.19
C VAL A 461 -1.03 -17.72 15.37
N LEU A 462 -1.11 -18.41 16.49
CA LEU A 462 -0.36 -19.64 16.75
C LEU A 462 -1.25 -20.87 16.53
N CYS A 463 -0.78 -21.79 15.69
CA CYS A 463 -1.41 -23.05 15.36
C CYS A 463 -0.51 -24.23 15.77
N PHE A 464 -0.98 -25.06 16.71
CA PHE A 464 -0.30 -26.31 17.07
C PHE A 464 -0.71 -27.42 16.10
N CYS A 465 0.11 -27.69 15.09
CA CYS A 465 -0.19 -28.64 14.02
C CYS A 465 0.98 -29.56 13.69
N HIS A 466 0.69 -30.73 13.12
CA HIS A 466 1.69 -31.70 12.66
C HIS A 466 1.25 -32.35 11.36
N PRO A 467 2.16 -32.73 10.44
CA PRO A 467 1.79 -33.41 9.20
C PRO A 467 0.98 -34.71 9.39
N GLU A 468 1.13 -35.36 10.53
CA GLU A 468 0.43 -36.59 10.92
C GLU A 468 -0.89 -36.35 11.66
N ASP A 469 -1.34 -35.09 11.77
CA ASP A 469 -2.65 -34.78 12.36
C ASP A 469 -3.77 -35.55 11.63
N ALA A 470 -4.73 -36.05 12.41
CA ALA A 470 -5.93 -36.68 11.86
C ALA A 470 -6.58 -35.75 10.83
N PRO A 471 -7.06 -36.25 9.67
CA PRO A 471 -7.59 -35.42 8.59
C PRO A 471 -8.64 -34.40 9.04
N GLU A 472 -9.49 -34.77 10.00
CA GLU A 472 -10.54 -33.92 10.56
C GLU A 472 -9.96 -32.76 11.38
N LEU A 473 -8.92 -33.03 12.18
CA LEU A 473 -8.24 -32.00 12.96
C LEU A 473 -7.48 -31.05 12.04
N ARG A 474 -6.76 -31.58 11.04
CA ARG A 474 -6.07 -30.77 10.03
C ARG A 474 -7.03 -29.84 9.31
N ALA A 475 -8.13 -30.39 8.76
CA ALA A 475 -9.14 -29.59 8.06
C ALA A 475 -9.78 -28.54 8.97
N CYS A 476 -9.96 -28.84 10.26
CA CYS A 476 -10.43 -27.88 11.25
C CYS A 476 -9.44 -26.72 11.42
N GLN A 477 -8.16 -27.02 11.64
CA GLN A 477 -7.10 -26.01 11.81
C GLN A 477 -6.96 -25.11 10.57
N GLU A 478 -6.88 -25.70 9.37
CA GLU A 478 -6.79 -24.96 8.10
C GLU A 478 -7.99 -24.02 7.91
N ARG A 479 -9.21 -24.49 8.20
CA ARG A 479 -10.41 -23.66 8.11
C ARG A 479 -10.36 -22.46 9.06
N GLU A 480 -9.97 -22.67 10.32
CA GLU A 480 -9.91 -21.58 11.30
C GLU A 480 -8.83 -20.56 10.96
N VAL A 481 -7.62 -21.00 10.56
CA VAL A 481 -6.55 -20.11 10.10
C VAL A 481 -6.99 -19.34 8.85
N ARG A 482 -7.64 -19.99 7.89
CA ARG A 482 -8.18 -19.34 6.68
C ARG A 482 -9.21 -18.28 7.00
N ARG A 483 -10.15 -18.58 7.91
CA ARG A 483 -11.18 -17.62 8.36
C ARG A 483 -10.53 -16.35 8.92
N LEU A 484 -9.52 -16.48 9.77
CA LEU A 484 -8.82 -15.33 10.34
C LEU A 484 -7.98 -14.59 9.29
N TRP A 485 -7.29 -15.30 8.41
CA TRP A 485 -6.50 -14.72 7.32
C TRP A 485 -7.37 -13.90 6.34
N GLU A 486 -8.51 -14.45 5.90
CA GLU A 486 -9.47 -13.73 5.06
C GLU A 486 -10.01 -12.48 5.76
N ALA A 487 -10.29 -12.56 7.07
CA ALA A 487 -10.71 -11.40 7.87
C ALA A 487 -9.60 -10.34 8.00
N ALA A 488 -8.34 -10.74 8.18
CA ALA A 488 -7.20 -9.84 8.18
C ALA A 488 -7.06 -9.10 6.83
N ARG A 489 -7.18 -9.83 5.72
CA ARG A 489 -7.13 -9.25 4.36
C ARG A 489 -8.26 -8.26 4.10
N ARG A 490 -9.51 -8.59 4.50
CA ARG A 490 -10.64 -7.66 4.42
C ARG A 490 -10.38 -6.36 5.18
N ASN A 491 -9.70 -6.44 6.32
CA ASN A 491 -9.35 -5.28 7.15
C ASN A 491 -8.01 -4.64 6.80
N ARG A 492 -7.34 -5.08 5.73
CA ARG A 492 -6.02 -4.56 5.30
C ARG A 492 -4.95 -4.64 6.39
N LEU A 493 -4.95 -5.73 7.16
CA LEU A 493 -3.96 -6.04 8.18
C LEU A 493 -3.00 -7.12 7.67
N GLU A 494 -1.70 -6.99 7.97
CA GLU A 494 -0.76 -8.08 7.71
C GLU A 494 -1.06 -9.29 8.59
N PHE A 495 -0.67 -10.47 8.12
CA PHE A 495 -0.90 -11.74 8.81
C PHE A 495 0.40 -12.49 9.11
N LEU A 496 0.62 -12.82 10.38
CA LEU A 496 1.70 -13.66 10.85
C LEU A 496 1.16 -15.02 11.32
N LEU A 497 1.61 -16.09 10.66
CA LEU A 497 1.29 -17.46 11.03
C LEU A 497 2.46 -18.07 11.81
N GLU A 498 2.19 -18.46 13.05
CA GLU A 498 3.11 -19.21 13.91
C GLU A 498 2.68 -20.68 13.93
N ILE A 499 3.63 -21.59 13.69
CA ILE A 499 3.40 -23.04 13.77
C ILE A 499 4.43 -23.70 14.70
N ILE A 500 3.97 -24.64 15.53
CA ILE A 500 4.82 -25.36 16.49
C ILE A 500 4.55 -26.87 16.42
N PRO A 501 5.10 -27.59 15.43
CA PRO A 501 4.97 -29.04 15.33
C PRO A 501 5.64 -29.82 16.45
N SER A 502 6.71 -29.31 17.07
CA SER A 502 7.46 -30.07 18.10
C SER A 502 6.65 -30.35 19.37
N LYS A 503 5.60 -29.55 19.62
CA LYS A 503 4.66 -29.74 20.74
C LYS A 503 3.58 -30.77 20.44
N VAL A 504 3.49 -31.23 19.20
CA VAL A 504 2.49 -32.20 18.75
C VAL A 504 3.12 -33.57 18.50
N GLY A 505 4.27 -33.62 17.81
CA GLY A 505 4.91 -34.88 17.42
C GLY A 505 6.40 -34.72 17.08
N PRO A 506 7.10 -35.84 16.83
CA PRO A 506 8.50 -35.83 16.42
C PRO A 506 8.70 -35.08 15.11
N CYS A 507 9.68 -34.18 15.06
CA CYS A 507 9.98 -33.38 13.87
C CYS A 507 11.28 -33.82 13.20
N ASP A 508 11.29 -33.74 11.87
CA ASP A 508 12.47 -33.94 11.03
C ASP A 508 12.73 -32.71 10.12
N GLU A 509 13.70 -32.83 9.21
CA GLU A 509 14.11 -31.74 8.31
C GLU A 509 13.06 -31.35 7.25
N THR A 510 11.98 -32.11 7.12
CA THR A 510 10.91 -31.90 6.13
C THR A 510 9.60 -31.44 6.75
N THR A 511 9.42 -31.69 8.05
CA THR A 511 8.16 -31.49 8.79
C THR A 511 7.59 -30.08 8.59
N VAL A 512 8.41 -29.04 8.78
CA VAL A 512 7.96 -27.64 8.64
C VAL A 512 7.67 -27.27 7.19
N ALA A 513 8.50 -27.74 6.24
CA ALA A 513 8.28 -27.51 4.81
C ALA A 513 6.95 -28.13 4.33
N THR A 514 6.61 -29.33 4.82
CA THR A 514 5.32 -29.97 4.54
C THR A 514 4.16 -29.16 5.08
N LEU A 515 4.22 -28.66 6.32
CA LEU A 515 3.17 -27.81 6.90
C LEU A 515 2.99 -26.50 6.10
N ILE A 516 4.09 -25.87 5.68
CA ILE A 516 4.05 -24.67 4.85
C ILE A 516 3.31 -24.95 3.53
N GLY A 517 3.69 -26.03 2.83
CA GLY A 517 3.02 -26.46 1.60
C GLY A 517 1.53 -26.73 1.82
N GLN A 518 1.16 -27.33 2.97
CA GLN A 518 -0.24 -27.58 3.32
C GLN A 518 -1.05 -26.27 3.47
N PHE A 519 -0.55 -25.29 4.23
CA PHE A 519 -1.26 -24.01 4.39
C PHE A 519 -1.37 -23.23 3.07
N TYR A 520 -0.34 -23.22 2.23
CA TYR A 520 -0.43 -22.61 0.90
C TYR A 520 -1.43 -23.35 0.00
N ALA A 521 -1.47 -24.69 0.03
CA ALA A 521 -2.46 -25.48 -0.69
C ALA A 521 -3.90 -25.22 -0.20
N ALA A 522 -4.06 -24.84 1.07
CA ALA A 522 -5.34 -24.37 1.64
C ALA A 522 -5.68 -22.91 1.26
N GLY A 523 -4.84 -22.26 0.44
CA GLY A 523 -5.04 -20.89 -0.02
C GLY A 523 -4.74 -19.83 1.03
N ILE A 524 -3.93 -20.14 2.04
CA ILE A 524 -3.51 -19.22 3.09
C ILE A 524 -2.12 -18.69 2.73
N TYR A 525 -2.01 -17.37 2.62
CA TYR A 525 -0.76 -16.69 2.26
C TYR A 525 -0.34 -15.73 3.37
N PRO A 526 0.37 -16.23 4.40
CA PRO A 526 0.87 -15.38 5.48
C PRO A 526 1.87 -14.36 4.94
N ASP A 527 1.78 -13.12 5.43
CA ASP A 527 2.82 -12.13 5.17
C ASP A 527 4.10 -12.52 5.90
N TRP A 528 3.97 -13.03 7.12
CA TRP A 528 5.07 -13.46 7.97
C TRP A 528 4.90 -14.89 8.45
N TRP A 529 6.01 -15.60 8.53
CA TRP A 529 6.10 -16.88 9.22
C TRP A 529 6.85 -16.71 10.54
N LYS A 530 6.33 -17.32 11.61
CA LYS A 530 7.06 -17.44 12.88
C LYS A 530 7.31 -18.91 13.17
N LEU A 531 8.58 -19.30 13.08
CA LEU A 531 8.99 -20.70 13.02
C LEU A 531 9.94 -21.06 14.16
N GLU A 532 9.87 -22.32 14.56
CA GLU A 532 10.78 -22.90 15.55
C GLU A 532 12.24 -22.82 15.08
N PRO A 533 13.20 -22.69 16.01
CA PRO A 533 14.61 -22.72 15.66
C PRO A 533 14.98 -24.08 15.06
N MET A 534 15.37 -24.09 13.79
CA MET A 534 15.89 -25.29 13.13
C MET A 534 17.42 -25.35 13.28
N THR A 535 17.93 -26.52 13.63
CA THR A 535 19.35 -26.73 13.94
C THR A 535 20.19 -27.08 12.71
N THR A 536 19.57 -27.46 11.58
CA THR A 536 20.28 -27.83 10.35
C THR A 536 19.99 -26.87 9.20
N ARG A 537 21.01 -26.63 8.35
CA ARG A 537 20.84 -25.86 7.11
C ARG A 537 19.89 -26.55 6.12
N ALA A 538 19.79 -27.88 6.15
CA ALA A 538 18.90 -28.63 5.26
C ALA A 538 17.42 -28.34 5.58
N ALA A 539 17.04 -28.34 6.86
CA ALA A 539 15.69 -27.97 7.29
C ALA A 539 15.31 -26.54 6.85
N TRP A 540 16.22 -25.58 7.00
CA TRP A 540 16.01 -24.21 6.52
C TRP A 540 15.86 -24.13 5.00
N LYS A 541 16.70 -24.83 4.24
CA LYS A 541 16.60 -24.88 2.77
C LYS A 541 15.25 -25.43 2.30
N ASN A 542 14.79 -26.54 2.90
CA ASN A 542 13.50 -27.13 2.56
C ASN A 542 12.34 -26.16 2.86
N THR A 543 12.38 -25.51 4.01
CA THR A 543 11.39 -24.53 4.46
C THR A 543 11.30 -23.34 3.50
N ILE A 544 12.45 -22.75 3.15
CA ILE A 544 12.51 -21.59 2.26
C ILE A 544 12.06 -21.95 0.86
N ALA A 545 12.51 -23.09 0.32
CA ALA A 545 12.06 -23.57 -0.98
C ALA A 545 10.54 -23.79 -1.03
N ALA A 546 9.95 -24.33 0.05
CA ALA A 546 8.50 -24.49 0.15
C ALA A 546 7.76 -23.14 0.12
N ILE A 547 8.30 -22.10 0.77
CA ILE A 547 7.72 -20.75 0.74
C ILE A 547 7.87 -20.13 -0.66
N GLU A 548 9.08 -20.07 -1.19
CA GLU A 548 9.39 -19.38 -2.45
C GLU A 548 8.68 -20.02 -3.66
N ALA A 549 8.40 -21.32 -3.60
CA ALA A 549 7.61 -22.01 -4.62
C ALA A 549 6.14 -21.55 -4.68
N HIS A 550 5.59 -21.01 -3.59
CA HIS A 550 4.18 -20.61 -3.49
C HIS A 550 3.98 -19.09 -3.37
N ASP A 551 4.87 -18.38 -2.69
CA ASP A 551 4.80 -16.95 -2.48
C ASP A 551 6.21 -16.32 -2.44
N PRO A 552 6.78 -15.98 -3.61
CA PRO A 552 8.08 -15.31 -3.68
C PRO A 552 8.05 -13.89 -3.08
N HIS A 553 6.85 -13.37 -2.79
CA HIS A 553 6.65 -12.06 -2.20
C HIS A 553 6.26 -12.13 -0.72
N THR A 554 6.51 -13.22 0.01
CA THR A 554 6.36 -13.20 1.48
C THR A 554 7.31 -12.15 2.12
N ARG A 555 6.98 -11.61 3.30
CA ARG A 555 7.89 -10.68 4.02
C ARG A 555 9.11 -11.40 4.56
N GLY A 556 8.90 -12.63 5.03
CA GLY A 556 9.93 -13.49 5.56
C GLY A 556 9.58 -14.15 6.88
N ILE A 557 10.62 -14.64 7.55
CA ILE A 557 10.53 -15.49 8.73
C ILE A 557 11.11 -14.76 9.94
N VAL A 558 10.44 -14.85 11.09
CA VAL A 558 11.01 -14.54 12.40
C VAL A 558 11.16 -15.83 13.22
N VAL A 559 12.34 -16.06 13.77
CA VAL A 559 12.63 -17.23 14.61
C VAL A 559 12.05 -17.03 16.01
N LEU A 560 11.32 -18.01 16.52
CA LEU A 560 10.74 -17.96 17.87
C LEU A 560 11.69 -18.54 18.94
N GLY A 561 11.50 -18.14 20.19
CA GLY A 561 12.46 -18.47 21.27
C GLY A 561 12.22 -19.75 22.07
N LEU A 562 10.98 -20.24 22.20
CA LEU A 562 10.58 -21.37 23.06
C LEU A 562 11.04 -21.35 24.54
N ASP A 563 11.45 -20.19 25.08
CA ASP A 563 12.12 -20.09 26.39
C ASP A 563 13.47 -20.82 26.45
N ALA A 564 14.11 -20.98 25.29
CA ALA A 564 15.45 -21.52 25.19
C ALA A 564 16.47 -20.56 25.85
N PRO A 565 17.55 -21.10 26.45
CA PRO A 565 18.69 -20.33 26.91
C PRO A 565 19.29 -19.47 25.79
N GLU A 566 19.87 -18.32 26.16
CA GLU A 566 20.49 -17.38 25.22
C GLU A 566 21.56 -18.05 24.32
N ALA A 567 22.34 -18.97 24.88
CA ALA A 567 23.38 -19.71 24.13
C ALA A 567 22.78 -20.60 23.02
N GLU A 568 21.65 -21.27 23.29
CA GLU A 568 20.97 -22.11 22.30
C GLU A 568 20.33 -21.26 21.20
N LEU A 569 19.75 -20.11 21.58
CA LEU A 569 19.24 -19.14 20.61
C LEU A 569 20.35 -18.59 19.72
N GLY A 570 21.51 -18.25 20.27
CA GLY A 570 22.66 -17.79 19.50
C GLY A 570 23.14 -18.82 18.47
N ALA A 571 23.19 -20.10 18.84
CA ALA A 571 23.52 -21.19 17.92
C ALA A 571 22.50 -21.29 16.78
N SER A 572 21.20 -21.21 17.08
CA SER A 572 20.16 -21.22 16.06
C SER A 572 20.21 -19.99 15.14
N PHE A 573 20.42 -18.80 15.71
CA PHE A 573 20.56 -17.55 14.95
C PHE A 573 21.72 -17.61 13.97
N SER A 574 22.85 -18.22 14.36
CA SER A 574 24.01 -18.39 13.48
C SER A 574 23.69 -19.19 12.22
N VAL A 575 22.81 -20.19 12.31
CA VAL A 575 22.36 -20.97 11.16
C VAL A 575 21.33 -20.20 10.35
N ALA A 576 20.29 -19.68 11.01
CA ALA A 576 19.16 -19.01 10.37
C ALA A 576 19.57 -17.69 9.67
N ALA A 577 20.57 -16.99 10.21
CA ALA A 577 21.11 -15.76 9.64
C ALA A 577 21.79 -15.96 8.28
N GLY A 578 22.13 -17.20 7.91
CA GLY A 578 22.63 -17.56 6.58
C GLY A 578 21.57 -17.57 5.48
N PHE A 579 20.32 -17.21 5.79
CA PHE A 579 19.22 -17.23 4.85
C PHE A 579 18.57 -15.84 4.75
N PRO A 580 18.50 -15.21 3.55
CA PRO A 580 17.92 -13.88 3.37
C PRO A 580 16.43 -13.78 3.75
N LEU A 581 15.68 -14.87 3.64
CA LEU A 581 14.26 -14.90 3.96
C LEU A 581 13.98 -14.85 5.47
N VAL A 582 14.94 -15.27 6.30
CA VAL A 582 14.85 -15.09 7.75
C VAL A 582 15.22 -13.65 8.06
N LYS A 583 14.30 -12.86 8.60
CA LYS A 583 14.52 -11.42 8.86
C LYS A 583 14.92 -11.11 10.30
N GLY A 584 14.68 -12.04 11.22
CA GLY A 584 15.04 -11.84 12.62
C GLY A 584 14.36 -12.82 13.55
N PHE A 585 13.95 -12.32 14.70
CA PHE A 585 13.43 -13.15 15.78
C PHE A 585 12.27 -12.48 16.51
N ALA A 586 11.46 -13.31 17.16
CA ALA A 586 10.44 -12.88 18.11
C ALA A 586 10.59 -13.70 19.41
N VAL A 587 11.25 -13.10 20.40
CA VAL A 587 11.66 -13.77 21.65
C VAL A 587 11.04 -13.05 22.85
N GLY A 588 10.58 -13.84 23.83
CA GLY A 588 9.83 -13.34 24.98
C GLY A 588 10.44 -13.71 26.32
N ARG A 589 10.08 -14.89 26.85
CA ARG A 589 10.42 -15.30 28.23
C ARG A 589 11.92 -15.28 28.54
N THR A 590 12.79 -15.51 27.58
CA THR A 590 14.25 -15.33 27.73
C THR A 590 14.61 -13.90 28.18
N ILE A 591 13.86 -12.90 27.74
CA ILE A 591 14.04 -11.48 28.10
C ILE A 591 13.32 -11.17 29.43
N PHE A 592 12.00 -11.39 29.49
CA PHE A 592 11.20 -10.88 30.60
C PHE A 592 10.93 -11.88 31.73
N GLY A 593 11.13 -13.19 31.54
CA GLY A 593 10.55 -14.22 32.39
C GLY A 593 10.95 -14.14 33.87
N SER A 594 12.25 -14.01 34.17
CA SER A 594 12.71 -13.83 35.55
C SER A 594 12.45 -12.43 36.09
N VAL A 595 12.51 -11.40 35.24
CA VAL A 595 12.19 -10.00 35.60
C VAL A 595 10.74 -9.89 36.05
N ALA A 596 9.81 -10.46 35.27
CA ALA A 596 8.38 -10.49 35.59
C ALA A 596 8.12 -11.15 36.93
N ARG A 597 8.71 -12.32 37.20
CA ARG A 597 8.56 -13.02 38.47
C ARG A 597 9.04 -12.17 39.66
N ALA A 598 10.18 -11.50 39.53
CA ALA A 598 10.72 -10.64 40.59
C ALA A 598 9.84 -9.39 40.81
N TRP A 599 9.46 -8.71 39.73
CA TRP A 599 8.61 -7.52 39.77
C TRP A 599 7.21 -7.82 40.32
N MET A 600 6.58 -8.94 39.95
CA MET A 600 5.24 -9.33 40.45
C MET A 600 5.20 -9.53 41.97
N ARG A 601 6.29 -10.08 42.53
CA ARG A 601 6.48 -10.24 43.99
C ARG A 601 6.86 -8.94 44.71
N GLY A 602 7.23 -7.89 43.98
CA GLY A 602 7.71 -6.62 44.54
C GLY A 602 9.20 -6.62 44.88
N ASP A 603 9.96 -7.61 44.41
CA ASP A 603 11.42 -7.70 44.62
C ASP A 603 12.21 -6.75 43.71
N LEU A 604 11.57 -6.21 42.67
CA LEU A 604 12.19 -5.37 41.63
C LEU A 604 11.28 -4.16 41.34
N ASP A 605 11.86 -2.97 41.27
CA ASP A 605 11.13 -1.75 40.89
C ASP A 605 11.03 -1.57 39.36
N ASP A 606 10.22 -0.61 38.94
CA ASP A 606 9.96 -0.33 37.51
C ASP A 606 11.22 0.07 36.74
N THR A 607 12.15 0.79 37.38
CA THR A 607 13.37 1.30 36.71
C THR A 607 14.33 0.15 36.44
N LEU A 608 14.57 -0.69 37.44
CA LEU A 608 15.41 -1.88 37.32
C LEU A 608 14.80 -2.91 36.38
N ALA A 609 13.47 -3.11 36.43
CA ALA A 609 12.79 -4.02 35.52
C ALA A 609 12.98 -3.63 34.05
N VAL A 610 12.83 -2.34 33.73
CA VAL A 610 13.04 -1.81 32.38
C VAL A 610 14.50 -1.96 31.96
N ALA A 611 15.44 -1.56 32.83
CA ALA A 611 16.87 -1.63 32.54
C ALA A 611 17.33 -3.07 32.24
N GLU A 612 16.92 -4.05 33.06
CA GLU A 612 17.27 -5.45 32.85
C GLU A 612 16.68 -6.03 31.55
N MET A 613 15.40 -5.72 31.26
CA MET A 613 14.77 -6.18 30.01
C MET A 613 15.43 -5.54 28.78
N ALA A 614 15.72 -4.24 28.84
CA ALA A 614 16.38 -3.52 27.75
C ALA A 614 17.80 -4.06 27.51
N GLU A 615 18.56 -4.35 28.56
CA GLU A 615 19.89 -4.95 28.44
C GLU A 615 19.83 -6.33 27.78
N ARG A 616 18.95 -7.22 28.26
CA ARG A 616 18.75 -8.57 27.69
C ARG A 616 18.31 -8.51 26.24
N PHE A 617 17.36 -7.63 25.92
CA PHE A 617 16.90 -7.46 24.55
C PHE A 617 18.02 -6.93 23.63
N ARG A 618 18.78 -5.92 24.08
CA ARG A 618 19.93 -5.38 23.34
C ARG A 618 21.00 -6.44 23.08
N ARG A 619 21.29 -7.32 24.04
CA ARG A 619 22.23 -8.44 23.84
C ARG A 619 21.73 -9.41 22.76
N LEU A 620 20.47 -9.83 22.81
CA LEU A 620 19.89 -10.68 21.77
C LEU A 620 19.91 -10.03 20.38
N CYS A 621 19.63 -8.72 20.30
CA CYS A 621 19.80 -7.98 19.06
C CYS A 621 21.25 -8.04 18.57
N GLY A 622 22.23 -7.81 19.44
CA GLY A 622 23.66 -7.90 19.09
C GLY A 622 24.08 -9.30 18.61
N ILE A 623 23.55 -10.36 19.21
CA ILE A 623 23.82 -11.74 18.79
C ILE A 623 23.28 -11.98 17.37
N TRP A 624 22.03 -11.58 17.10
CA TRP A 624 21.45 -11.69 15.76
C TRP A 624 22.21 -10.87 14.72
N ASP A 625 22.57 -9.63 15.06
CA ASP A 625 23.26 -8.71 14.15
C ASP A 625 24.66 -9.21 13.81
N GLY A 626 25.37 -9.74 14.81
CA GLY A 626 26.66 -10.40 14.62
C GLY A 626 26.55 -11.64 13.73
N ALA A 627 25.54 -12.48 13.95
CA ALA A 627 25.28 -13.64 13.10
C ALA A 627 24.98 -13.25 11.65
N ARG A 628 24.20 -12.19 11.43
CA ARG A 628 23.89 -11.69 10.07
C ARG A 628 25.11 -11.11 9.37
N ALA A 629 25.92 -10.33 10.08
CA ALA A 629 27.16 -9.78 9.53
C ALA A 629 28.15 -10.89 9.15
N ALA A 630 28.29 -11.92 9.99
CA ALA A 630 29.14 -13.07 9.71
C ALA A 630 28.66 -13.86 8.49
N ALA A 631 27.35 -14.06 8.34
CA ALA A 631 26.76 -14.71 7.18
C ALA A 631 27.01 -13.93 5.88
N ALA A 632 26.79 -12.61 5.89
CA ALA A 632 27.03 -11.76 4.72
C ALA A 632 28.51 -11.78 4.28
N ALA A 633 29.45 -11.73 5.24
CA ALA A 633 30.88 -11.81 4.93
C ALA A 633 31.28 -13.18 4.33
N GLN A 634 30.62 -14.27 4.73
CA GLN A 634 30.85 -15.59 4.14
C GLN A 634 30.34 -15.70 2.70
N GLU A 635 29.23 -15.01 2.37
CA GLU A 635 28.70 -14.94 1.00
C GLU A 635 29.59 -14.11 0.07
N GLU A 636 30.21 -13.03 0.55
CA GLU A 636 31.14 -12.21 -0.25
C GLU A 636 32.46 -12.93 -0.57
N LEU A 637 32.85 -13.92 0.25
CA LEU A 637 34.07 -14.71 0.08
C LEU A 637 33.89 -15.97 -0.79
N ALA A 638 32.63 -16.38 -1.04
CA ALA A 638 32.26 -17.59 -1.79
C ALA A 638 31.92 -17.25 -3.25
#